data_AF-A0A812KGI2-F1
#
_entry.id   AF-A0A812KGI2-F1
#
_cell.length_a   1.000
_cell.length_b   1.000
_cell.length_c   1.000
_cell.angle_alpha   90.00
_cell.angle_beta   90.00
_cell.angle_gamma   90.00
#
_symmetry.space_group_name_H-M   'P 1'
#
loop_
_entity.id
_entity.type
_entity.pdbx_description
1 polymer ?
#
loop_
_entity_poly.entity_id
_entity_poly.type
_entity_poly.pdbx_seq_one_letter_code
_entity_poly.pdbx_strand_id
1 'polypeptide(L)'
;MAPKGHLEEQDSDPKKKAAAKAAKAAAKGKAKVAPAPAAGPVAGAAQPREAAEIPPGCEEHRYWDGGVNQSLICKVNDAVATILDKFPGIQNEKPLDISDGGSEKAFDAGDYHRAMTGAGTYRCVGNLFLINFAYSPSRNVPVAETALMECKDKIFNFRWEKGTLKNYPFEISIAVMDTSPLDHPAGLLRVSPEEYEQAFLLWMAEKLDSGADDTDKEAMKRLLTSIPFRFHVLASEDARFFHMANLREVVKSFKLVGRSAIQRIFELEGFRLRKLKSHGPGGCDPAQLAQQFMKELPTTSGEEDVTSETYIKNAFKVLENVLAVDEVKQIILALMAKTKDAGQLAWAVDAIKFYVDRKFATSGEMSARNLTGKTTNNRGLLDVMLEKQKMLEHLLHQWLEQQALDAESKAVIRSVSSPGRAAKFFDKNSAWKGSVQPGSQEILDFMRGVIFGPRFDGQLRHLMKSGKTAAELFATEPFQSEILRIEEDVQQHAPEAVAAAAGTARAPAAGTAEEEAGFADMLTSVLTAEELEKDTDSAVEGFLEKADSLVRRYITTVTEVESGSEFVDMLKEKSVWKMSRVGVMYAVQHAGESDSLPHCRTPRFRYEHMRKYFNGILGRNGEGDESFPSNMLFFCFNAGHFGHNETFLKCMTDGNGKALPKRRETLFLQFDEESLQQRRGKKQGVLALVQGAVVCASPDITMVPPDLQERMHFTSTSPATNVIQGIGVPPYDQLWLVNKKEKSNIIAGGGVVRAGGTIPDEEKTERPDLSQDR
;
A
#
# COMPACT_ATOMS: atom_id res chain seq x y z
N MET A 1 -49.92 27.58 -40.57
CA MET A 1 -50.88 26.59 -40.03
C MET A 1 -50.09 25.75 -39.03
N ALA A 2 -50.01 26.11 -37.74
CA ALA A 2 -51.00 25.97 -36.64
C ALA A 2 -51.35 24.48 -36.35
N PRO A 3 -51.47 24.04 -35.07
CA PRO A 3 -52.06 24.77 -33.91
C PRO A 3 -51.10 24.88 -32.69
N LYS A 4 -51.04 25.94 -31.87
CA LYS A 4 -52.02 26.62 -31.00
C LYS A 4 -52.70 25.72 -29.95
N GLY A 5 -52.18 25.74 -28.71
CA GLY A 5 -52.89 25.36 -27.49
C GLY A 5 -52.81 26.50 -26.49
N HIS A 6 -53.96 27.15 -26.26
CA HIS A 6 -54.20 28.18 -25.24
C HIS A 6 -54.22 27.53 -23.85
N LEU A 7 -53.64 28.21 -22.86
CA LEU A 7 -53.97 28.05 -21.45
C LEU A 7 -54.73 29.32 -21.02
N GLU A 8 -56.01 29.12 -20.69
CA GLU A 8 -56.88 30.10 -20.05
C GLU A 8 -56.58 30.21 -18.56
N GLU A 9 -56.75 31.44 -18.08
CA GLU A 9 -56.84 31.86 -16.69
C GLU A 9 -57.94 31.10 -15.92
N GLN A 10 -57.72 30.88 -14.62
CA GLN A 10 -58.76 31.16 -13.64
C GLN A 10 -58.16 31.58 -12.30
N ASP A 11 -58.51 32.81 -11.95
CA ASP A 11 -58.35 33.52 -10.70
C ASP A 11 -59.22 32.93 -9.57
N SER A 12 -58.73 32.93 -8.34
CA SER A 12 -59.53 33.22 -7.12
C SER A 12 -58.64 33.34 -5.87
N ASP A 13 -58.07 34.54 -5.68
CA ASP A 13 -58.20 35.49 -4.54
C ASP A 13 -58.68 34.98 -3.14
N PRO A 14 -58.63 35.78 -2.04
CA PRO A 14 -57.56 36.53 -1.37
C PRO A 14 -57.45 36.17 0.13
N LYS A 15 -56.33 36.51 0.81
CA LYS A 15 -56.30 37.12 2.18
C LYS A 15 -54.89 37.17 2.78
N LYS A 16 -54.31 38.37 2.84
CA LYS A 16 -53.84 39.09 4.07
C LYS A 16 -52.67 40.04 3.76
N LYS A 17 -53.05 41.27 3.41
CA LYS A 17 -52.30 42.49 3.71
C LYS A 17 -52.41 42.80 5.21
N ALA A 18 -51.29 42.79 5.91
CA ALA A 18 -50.96 43.54 7.14
C ALA A 18 -49.53 43.09 7.52
N ALA A 19 -48.48 43.89 7.67
CA ALA A 19 -48.39 45.30 8.01
C ALA A 19 -47.06 45.85 7.46
N ALA A 20 -47.13 46.99 6.78
CA ALA A 20 -45.96 47.80 6.42
C ALA A 20 -46.36 49.27 6.58
N LYS A 21 -46.31 49.79 7.83
CA LYS A 21 -46.40 51.24 8.10
C LYS A 21 -45.96 51.61 9.53
N ALA A 22 -44.66 51.62 9.79
CA ALA A 22 -43.94 52.39 10.82
C ALA A 22 -42.45 52.03 10.65
N ALA A 23 -41.45 52.90 10.54
CA ALA A 23 -41.33 54.30 10.88
C ALA A 23 -40.29 54.96 9.96
N LYS A 24 -40.59 56.19 9.50
CA LYS A 24 -39.64 57.08 8.81
C LYS A 24 -39.83 58.49 9.37
N ALA A 25 -39.08 58.80 10.43
CA ALA A 25 -38.77 60.11 11.03
C ALA A 25 -37.94 59.78 12.29
N ALA A 26 -36.76 60.28 12.62
CA ALA A 26 -35.95 61.46 12.32
C ALA A 26 -34.47 60.98 12.29
N ALA A 27 -33.43 61.68 11.82
CA ALA A 27 -33.10 63.07 12.04
C ALA A 27 -32.08 63.55 11.00
N LYS A 28 -32.27 64.79 10.54
CA LYS A 28 -31.26 65.62 9.87
C LYS A 28 -30.33 66.20 10.93
N GLY A 29 -29.03 65.97 10.79
CA GLY A 29 -27.99 66.76 11.45
C GLY A 29 -26.90 67.08 10.44
N LYS A 30 -26.89 68.32 9.93
CA LYS A 30 -25.81 68.86 9.09
C LYS A 30 -24.61 69.17 9.98
N ALA A 31 -23.45 68.58 9.68
CA ALA A 31 -22.16 69.06 10.18
C ALA A 31 -21.26 69.42 9.00
N LYS A 32 -20.53 70.52 9.19
CA LYS A 32 -19.83 71.35 8.22
C LYS A 32 -18.49 70.69 7.84
N VAL A 33 -18.24 70.52 6.54
CA VAL A 33 -16.97 70.04 5.98
C VAL A 33 -15.88 71.08 6.19
N ALA A 34 -14.75 70.69 6.81
CA ALA A 34 -13.48 71.41 6.76
C ALA A 34 -12.60 70.79 5.66
N PRO A 35 -11.80 71.59 4.92
CA PRO A 35 -11.00 71.06 3.82
C PRO A 35 -9.76 70.32 4.35
N ALA A 36 -9.44 69.21 3.69
CA ALA A 36 -8.23 68.42 3.92
C ALA A 36 -6.95 69.21 3.56
N PRO A 37 -5.85 69.04 4.31
CA PRO A 37 -4.56 69.57 3.91
C PRO A 37 -3.95 68.73 2.78
N ALA A 38 -3.30 69.41 1.84
CA ALA A 38 -2.61 68.81 0.70
C ALA A 38 -1.48 67.85 1.16
N ALA A 39 -1.48 66.63 0.63
CA ALA A 39 -0.38 65.69 0.77
C ALA A 39 0.75 66.09 -0.20
N GLY A 40 1.91 66.44 0.36
CA GLY A 40 3.16 66.56 -0.40
C GLY A 40 3.72 65.19 -0.80
N PRO A 41 4.66 65.14 -1.76
CA PRO A 41 5.19 63.89 -2.29
C PRO A 41 6.20 63.29 -1.31
N VAL A 42 5.93 62.10 -0.80
CA VAL A 42 6.90 61.30 -0.03
C VAL A 42 7.63 60.38 -1.00
N ALA A 43 8.83 60.81 -1.40
CA ALA A 43 9.85 59.93 -1.96
C ALA A 43 10.60 59.28 -0.79
N GLY A 44 10.44 57.97 -0.60
CA GLY A 44 11.16 57.20 0.40
C GLY A 44 11.38 55.79 -0.11
N ALA A 45 12.65 55.43 -0.33
CA ALA A 45 13.07 54.10 -0.73
C ALA A 45 12.60 53.04 0.28
N ALA A 46 11.97 51.97 -0.22
CA ALA A 46 11.45 50.88 0.61
C ALA A 46 12.61 50.09 1.24
N GLN A 47 12.66 50.07 2.57
CA GLN A 47 13.41 49.09 3.33
C GLN A 47 12.73 47.70 3.22
N PRO A 48 13.49 46.59 3.33
CA PRO A 48 12.91 45.26 3.38
C PRO A 48 11.96 45.13 4.57
N ARG A 49 10.71 44.74 4.30
CA ARG A 49 9.63 44.60 5.29
C ARG A 49 9.91 43.41 6.22
N GLU A 50 9.99 43.67 7.52
CA GLU A 50 9.79 42.65 8.56
C GLU A 50 8.41 42.02 8.43
N ALA A 51 8.30 40.74 8.78
CA ALA A 51 7.07 39.94 8.67
C ALA A 51 5.88 40.67 9.30
N ALA A 52 4.85 40.94 8.51
CA ALA A 52 3.64 41.62 8.97
C ALA A 52 2.99 40.86 10.13
N GLU A 53 2.64 41.57 11.20
CA GLU A 53 1.83 41.03 12.29
C GLU A 53 0.50 40.52 11.74
N ILE A 54 0.21 39.25 12.04
CA ILE A 54 -1.01 38.55 11.61
C ILE A 54 -2.21 39.18 12.35
N PRO A 55 -3.37 39.41 11.71
CA PRO A 55 -4.53 39.99 12.37
C PRO A 55 -4.96 39.17 13.60
N PRO A 56 -5.36 39.81 14.72
CA PRO A 56 -5.91 39.11 15.87
C PRO A 56 -7.14 38.30 15.45
N GLY A 57 -7.10 36.98 15.70
CA GLY A 57 -8.07 36.00 15.18
C GLY A 57 -7.50 35.01 14.15
N CYS A 58 -6.34 35.30 13.55
CA CYS A 58 -5.61 34.38 12.68
C CYS A 58 -4.44 33.66 13.38
N GLU A 59 -4.20 33.93 14.67
CA GLU A 59 -3.09 33.35 15.46
C GLU A 59 -3.27 31.84 15.73
N GLU A 60 -4.50 31.33 15.74
CA GLU A 60 -4.80 29.88 15.81
C GLU A 60 -4.43 29.12 14.52
N HIS A 61 -3.95 29.79 13.46
CA HIS A 61 -3.59 29.16 12.19
C HIS A 61 -2.10 28.77 12.07
N ARG A 62 -1.28 28.98 13.12
CA ARG A 62 0.16 28.63 13.11
C ARG A 62 0.51 27.19 13.48
N TYR A 63 -0.47 26.33 13.80
CA TYR A 63 -0.21 24.93 14.17
C TYR A 63 -0.80 23.96 13.13
N TRP A 64 0.04 23.56 12.18
CA TRP A 64 -0.18 22.46 11.25
C TRP A 64 0.46 21.16 11.77
N ASP A 65 0.33 20.87 13.07
CA ASP A 65 0.92 19.66 13.64
C ASP A 65 0.07 18.43 13.26
N GLY A 66 0.49 17.74 12.19
CA GLY A 66 -0.01 16.41 11.83
C GLY A 66 -1.28 16.35 10.97
N GLY A 67 -1.68 17.43 10.30
CA GLY A 67 -2.88 17.44 9.45
C GLY A 67 -2.80 16.48 8.25
N VAL A 68 -3.96 15.97 7.78
CA VAL A 68 -4.06 15.01 6.65
C VAL A 68 -3.42 15.50 5.34
N ASN A 69 -3.22 16.81 5.19
CA ASN A 69 -2.63 17.46 4.01
C ASN A 69 -1.16 17.89 4.18
N GLN A 70 -0.51 17.56 5.30
CA GLN A 70 0.81 18.11 5.63
C GLN A 70 1.85 17.90 4.51
N SER A 71 1.90 16.70 3.95
CA SER A 71 2.84 16.39 2.87
C SER A 71 2.60 17.23 1.60
N LEU A 72 1.34 17.45 1.23
CA LEU A 72 0.99 18.28 0.08
C LEU A 72 1.33 19.75 0.35
N ILE A 73 1.07 20.25 1.56
CA ILE A 73 1.40 21.62 1.95
C ILE A 73 2.91 21.86 1.85
N CYS A 74 3.74 20.92 2.30
CA CYS A 74 5.19 21.01 2.09
C CYS A 74 5.54 21.12 0.60
N LYS A 75 4.99 20.26 -0.26
CA LYS A 75 5.22 20.33 -1.72
C LYS A 75 4.83 21.69 -2.31
N VAL A 76 3.70 22.26 -1.87
CA VAL A 76 3.23 23.57 -2.33
C VAL A 76 4.14 24.69 -1.83
N ASN A 77 4.61 24.63 -0.58
CA ASN A 77 5.55 25.60 -0.03
C ASN A 77 6.92 25.53 -0.75
N ASP A 78 7.40 24.33 -1.07
CA ASP A 78 8.61 24.15 -1.87
C ASP A 78 8.43 24.76 -3.26
N ALA A 79 7.29 24.51 -3.91
CA ALA A 79 6.98 25.11 -5.21
C ALA A 79 6.90 26.65 -5.13
N VAL A 80 6.28 27.20 -4.08
CA VAL A 80 6.26 28.64 -3.81
C VAL A 80 7.69 29.18 -3.64
N ALA A 81 8.54 28.50 -2.87
CA ALA A 81 9.92 28.90 -2.68
C ALA A 81 10.72 28.92 -4.00
N THR A 82 10.56 27.89 -4.84
CA THR A 82 11.15 27.85 -6.19
C THR A 82 10.68 29.04 -7.05
N ILE A 83 9.39 29.35 -7.05
CA ILE A 83 8.86 30.47 -7.84
C ILE A 83 9.41 31.81 -7.32
N LEU A 84 9.46 32.01 -6.00
CA LEU A 84 9.99 33.23 -5.39
C LEU A 84 11.51 33.41 -5.64
N ASP A 85 12.28 32.33 -5.67
CA ASP A 85 13.70 32.35 -6.06
C ASP A 85 13.87 32.81 -7.51
N LYS A 86 13.03 32.31 -8.41
CA LYS A 86 13.09 32.61 -9.86
C LYS A 86 12.49 33.97 -10.21
N PHE A 87 11.60 34.50 -9.38
CA PHE A 87 11.01 35.84 -9.52
C PHE A 87 11.17 36.66 -8.24
N PRO A 88 12.38 37.18 -7.95
CA PRO A 88 12.62 37.93 -6.73
C PRO A 88 11.72 39.16 -6.61
N GLY A 89 10.97 39.26 -5.51
CA GLY A 89 10.10 40.39 -5.20
C GLY A 89 8.72 40.35 -5.86
N ILE A 90 8.37 39.27 -6.58
CA ILE A 90 7.07 39.10 -7.23
C ILE A 90 5.89 39.30 -6.28
N GLN A 91 6.04 38.96 -5.00
CA GLN A 91 5.02 39.15 -3.96
C GLN A 91 4.68 40.62 -3.68
N ASN A 92 5.55 41.56 -4.06
CA ASN A 92 5.33 43.00 -3.91
C ASN A 92 4.90 43.66 -5.22
N GLU A 93 4.84 42.92 -6.32
CA GLU A 93 4.44 43.47 -7.61
C GLU A 93 2.94 43.77 -7.63
N LYS A 94 2.59 44.87 -8.31
CA LYS A 94 1.20 45.25 -8.51
C LYS A 94 0.53 44.29 -9.49
N PRO A 95 -0.78 44.02 -9.33
CA PRO A 95 -1.53 43.33 -10.36
C PRO A 95 -1.42 44.06 -11.71
N LEU A 96 -1.32 43.32 -12.80
CA LEU A 96 -1.24 43.89 -14.14
C LEU A 96 -2.62 44.40 -14.57
N ASP A 97 -2.73 45.67 -14.94
CA ASP A 97 -3.96 46.22 -15.50
C ASP A 97 -4.11 45.82 -16.99
N ILE A 98 -5.28 46.03 -17.58
CA ILE A 98 -5.55 45.78 -19.00
C ILE A 98 -4.56 46.54 -19.89
N SER A 99 -4.18 47.77 -19.48
CA SER A 99 -3.18 48.56 -20.22
C SER A 99 -1.80 47.91 -20.25
N ASP A 100 -1.48 47.09 -19.26
CA ASP A 100 -0.18 46.43 -19.08
C ASP A 100 -0.22 44.95 -19.53
N GLY A 101 -1.30 44.53 -20.19
CA GLY A 101 -1.49 43.16 -20.66
C GLY A 101 -2.16 42.23 -19.67
N GLY A 102 -2.77 42.76 -18.61
CA GLY A 102 -3.66 42.02 -17.70
C GLY A 102 -4.96 41.58 -18.37
N SER A 103 -5.58 40.55 -17.81
CA SER A 103 -6.83 39.96 -18.32
C SER A 103 -8.07 40.79 -17.99
N GLU A 104 -8.06 41.53 -16.88
CA GLU A 104 -9.14 42.43 -16.43
C GLU A 104 -8.55 43.64 -15.70
N LYS A 105 -9.41 44.54 -15.22
CA LYS A 105 -8.98 45.74 -14.49
C LYS A 105 -8.30 45.37 -13.16
N ALA A 106 -7.16 46.00 -12.84
CA ALA A 106 -6.47 45.80 -11.59
C ALA A 106 -7.32 46.26 -10.39
N PHE A 107 -6.98 45.79 -9.18
CA PHE A 107 -7.68 46.20 -7.97
C PHE A 107 -7.68 47.73 -7.80
N ASP A 108 -8.86 48.33 -7.64
CA ASP A 108 -9.05 49.75 -7.32
C ASP A 108 -9.89 49.87 -6.05
N ALA A 109 -9.39 50.59 -5.05
CA ALA A 109 -10.07 50.72 -3.76
C ALA A 109 -11.43 51.44 -3.87
N GLY A 110 -11.55 52.41 -4.79
CA GLY A 110 -12.79 53.15 -4.99
C GLY A 110 -13.88 52.29 -5.62
N ASP A 111 -13.55 51.54 -6.67
CA ASP A 111 -14.44 50.57 -7.29
C ASP A 111 -14.79 49.44 -6.34
N TYR A 112 -13.83 48.94 -5.57
CA TYR A 112 -14.04 47.96 -4.52
C TYR A 112 -15.11 48.44 -3.53
N HIS A 113 -14.93 49.61 -2.90
CA HIS A 113 -15.90 50.12 -1.93
C HIS A 113 -17.30 50.32 -2.53
N ARG A 114 -17.38 50.83 -3.77
CA ARG A 114 -18.66 50.98 -4.49
C ARG A 114 -19.33 49.62 -4.73
N ALA A 115 -18.59 48.65 -5.25
CA ALA A 115 -19.12 47.32 -5.60
C ALA A 115 -19.50 46.51 -4.36
N MET A 116 -18.69 46.55 -3.31
CA MET A 116 -18.99 45.88 -2.04
C MET A 116 -20.22 46.48 -1.35
N THR A 117 -20.40 47.81 -1.40
CA THR A 117 -21.60 48.47 -0.84
C THR A 117 -22.86 48.16 -1.65
N GLY A 118 -22.75 48.08 -2.98
CA GLY A 118 -23.90 47.90 -3.87
C GLY A 118 -24.31 46.44 -4.07
N ALA A 119 -23.34 45.58 -4.42
CA ALA A 119 -23.57 44.20 -4.83
C ALA A 119 -23.03 43.16 -3.83
N GLY A 120 -22.27 43.56 -2.81
CA GLY A 120 -21.63 42.64 -1.86
C GLY A 120 -20.51 41.79 -2.46
N THR A 121 -20.06 42.11 -3.68
CA THR A 121 -18.97 41.43 -4.38
C THR A 121 -18.21 42.40 -5.29
N TYR A 122 -16.93 42.12 -5.50
CA TYR A 122 -16.05 42.89 -6.39
C TYR A 122 -15.16 41.94 -7.17
N ARG A 123 -15.00 42.16 -8.48
CA ARG A 123 -14.14 41.35 -9.36
C ARG A 123 -13.04 42.23 -9.94
N CYS A 124 -11.81 41.73 -9.93
CA CYS A 124 -10.64 42.38 -10.51
C CYS A 124 -9.53 41.35 -10.79
N VAL A 125 -8.40 41.77 -11.35
CA VAL A 125 -7.17 40.98 -11.29
C VAL A 125 -6.34 41.30 -10.06
N GLY A 126 -5.66 40.28 -9.56
CA GLY A 126 -4.78 40.31 -8.40
C GLY A 126 -3.46 39.58 -8.68
N ASN A 127 -2.53 39.76 -7.74
CA ASN A 127 -1.29 38.99 -7.69
C ASN A 127 -1.53 37.74 -6.83
N LEU A 128 -1.18 36.56 -7.34
CA LEU A 128 -1.41 35.28 -6.67
C LEU A 128 -0.82 35.25 -5.25
N PHE A 129 0.34 35.88 -5.04
CA PHE A 129 1.05 35.90 -3.76
C PHE A 129 0.42 36.79 -2.69
N LEU A 130 -0.69 37.48 -2.99
CA LEU A 130 -1.50 38.16 -1.97
C LEU A 130 -2.34 37.15 -1.15
N ILE A 131 -2.49 35.91 -1.63
CA ILE A 131 -3.26 34.85 -1.00
C ILE A 131 -2.45 34.16 0.10
N ASN A 132 -3.11 33.85 1.21
CA ASN A 132 -2.56 32.94 2.21
C ASN A 132 -2.76 31.47 1.77
N PHE A 133 -1.74 30.86 1.16
CA PHE A 133 -1.81 29.45 0.74
C PHE A 133 -1.93 28.46 1.91
N ALA A 134 -1.55 28.87 3.12
CA ALA A 134 -1.72 28.11 4.35
C ALA A 134 -3.12 28.27 4.97
N TYR A 135 -4.06 28.96 4.32
CA TYR A 135 -5.45 29.01 4.74
C TYR A 135 -6.33 28.11 3.87
N SER A 136 -7.25 27.37 4.52
CA SER A 136 -8.36 26.69 3.85
C SER A 136 -9.56 26.62 4.78
N PRO A 137 -10.78 26.98 4.33
CA PRO A 137 -12.01 26.78 5.10
C PRO A 137 -12.25 25.30 5.49
N SER A 138 -11.64 24.36 4.77
CA SER A 138 -11.75 22.92 4.98
C SER A 138 -10.38 22.26 5.24
N ARG A 139 -9.55 22.86 6.09
CA ARG A 139 -8.18 22.38 6.38
C ARG A 139 -8.04 20.90 6.77
N ASN A 140 -9.08 20.30 7.37
CA ASN A 140 -9.09 18.90 7.81
C ASN A 140 -9.53 17.92 6.71
N VAL A 141 -9.88 18.42 5.52
CA VAL A 141 -10.35 17.58 4.42
C VAL A 141 -9.18 17.22 3.53
N PRO A 142 -8.89 15.93 3.31
CA PRO A 142 -7.77 15.53 2.47
C PRO A 142 -7.98 16.04 1.04
N VAL A 143 -6.95 16.64 0.44
CA VAL A 143 -6.96 17.06 -0.96
C VAL A 143 -6.71 15.83 -1.83
N ALA A 144 -7.49 15.67 -2.90
CA ALA A 144 -7.31 14.59 -3.84
C ALA A 144 -6.07 14.87 -4.73
N GLU A 145 -4.90 14.35 -4.33
CA GLU A 145 -3.65 14.57 -5.08
C GLU A 145 -3.76 14.12 -6.54
N THR A 146 -4.53 13.07 -6.84
CA THR A 146 -4.79 12.62 -8.22
C THR A 146 -5.49 13.68 -9.05
N ALA A 147 -6.57 14.28 -8.52
CA ALA A 147 -7.27 15.37 -9.16
C ALA A 147 -6.38 16.60 -9.37
N LEU A 148 -5.54 16.92 -8.38
CA LEU A 148 -4.57 18.00 -8.46
C LEU A 148 -3.55 17.76 -9.58
N MET A 149 -3.02 16.55 -9.71
CA MET A 149 -2.09 16.19 -10.78
C MET A 149 -2.79 16.19 -12.15
N GLU A 150 -4.04 15.72 -12.22
CA GLU A 150 -4.81 15.82 -13.45
C GLU A 150 -5.08 17.28 -13.86
N CYS A 151 -5.38 18.17 -12.91
CA CYS A 151 -5.48 19.61 -13.18
C CYS A 151 -4.16 20.18 -13.69
N LYS A 152 -3.05 19.84 -13.03
CA LYS A 152 -1.69 20.24 -13.42
C LYS A 152 -1.40 19.88 -14.88
N ASP A 153 -1.67 18.63 -15.26
CA ASP A 153 -1.32 18.10 -16.57
C ASP A 153 -2.32 18.53 -17.67
N LYS A 154 -3.62 18.30 -17.44
CA LYS A 154 -4.67 18.49 -18.46
C LYS A 154 -5.05 19.95 -18.67
N ILE A 155 -4.87 20.80 -17.65
CA ILE A 155 -5.27 22.22 -17.72
C ILE A 155 -4.05 23.08 -17.97
N PHE A 156 -3.02 23.01 -17.12
CA PHE A 156 -1.90 23.94 -17.21
C PHE A 156 -0.85 23.49 -18.21
N ASN A 157 -0.30 22.27 -18.05
CA ASN A 157 0.75 21.79 -18.96
C ASN A 157 0.26 21.68 -20.40
N PHE A 158 -0.88 21.02 -20.62
CA PHE A 158 -1.45 20.88 -21.96
C PHE A 158 -1.72 22.23 -22.64
N ARG A 159 -2.33 23.20 -21.94
CA ARG A 159 -2.61 24.51 -22.54
C ARG A 159 -1.36 25.32 -22.80
N TRP A 160 -0.34 25.20 -21.95
CA TRP A 160 0.96 25.83 -22.15
C TRP A 160 1.65 25.31 -23.40
N GLU A 161 1.76 23.98 -23.55
CA GLU A 161 2.36 23.34 -24.73
C GLU A 161 1.64 23.69 -26.04
N LYS A 162 0.33 23.97 -25.96
CA LYS A 162 -0.47 24.44 -27.10
C LYS A 162 -0.41 25.95 -27.33
N GLY A 163 0.29 26.72 -26.49
CA GLY A 163 0.32 28.19 -26.57
C GLY A 163 -1.04 28.85 -26.28
N THR A 164 -1.94 28.13 -25.60
CA THR A 164 -3.31 28.58 -25.29
C THR A 164 -3.47 29.08 -23.86
N LEU A 165 -2.50 28.83 -22.98
CA LEU A 165 -2.48 29.34 -21.61
C LEU A 165 -2.00 30.81 -21.60
N LYS A 166 -2.88 31.71 -22.01
CA LYS A 166 -2.59 33.16 -22.03
C LYS A 166 -2.93 33.86 -20.71
N ASN A 167 -3.95 33.35 -20.02
CA ASN A 167 -4.46 33.87 -18.74
C ASN A 167 -4.70 32.71 -17.78
N TYR A 168 -4.65 32.96 -16.48
CA TYR A 168 -5.10 31.99 -15.49
C TYR A 168 -6.60 31.71 -15.69
N PRO A 169 -7.01 30.44 -15.86
CA PRO A 169 -8.34 30.13 -16.41
C PRO A 169 -9.46 30.07 -15.36
N PHE A 170 -9.14 30.23 -14.07
CA PHE A 170 -10.10 30.14 -12.97
C PHE A 170 -10.21 31.47 -12.24
N GLU A 171 -11.36 31.71 -11.62
CA GLU A 171 -11.55 32.84 -10.73
C GLU A 171 -11.34 32.39 -9.28
N ILE A 172 -10.52 33.12 -8.54
CA ILE A 172 -10.24 32.85 -7.13
C ILE A 172 -11.22 33.66 -6.28
N SER A 173 -11.99 32.98 -5.45
CA SER A 173 -12.92 33.62 -4.53
C SER A 173 -12.21 33.96 -3.22
N ILE A 174 -12.29 35.22 -2.78
CA ILE A 174 -11.61 35.77 -1.60
C ILE A 174 -12.65 36.24 -0.58
N ALA A 175 -12.53 35.79 0.66
CA ALA A 175 -13.37 36.24 1.77
C ALA A 175 -12.83 37.52 2.42
N VAL A 176 -13.72 38.46 2.73
CA VAL A 176 -13.43 39.66 3.53
C VAL A 176 -14.39 39.78 4.71
N MET A 177 -13.92 40.35 5.83
CA MET A 177 -14.62 40.41 7.12
C MET A 177 -15.15 41.82 7.50
N ASP A 178 -15.29 42.74 6.55
CA ASP A 178 -15.71 44.17 6.68
C ASP A 178 -14.57 45.22 6.65
N THR A 179 -13.30 44.80 6.66
CA THR A 179 -12.14 45.70 6.45
C THR A 179 -11.71 45.77 4.99
N SER A 180 -10.94 46.81 4.63
CA SER A 180 -10.37 46.91 3.28
C SER A 180 -9.38 45.77 3.07
N PRO A 181 -9.49 44.98 1.99
CA PRO A 181 -8.59 43.85 1.72
C PRO A 181 -7.12 44.29 1.55
N LEU A 182 -6.88 45.58 1.27
CA LEU A 182 -5.55 46.17 1.18
C LEU A 182 -4.89 46.43 2.54
N ASP A 183 -5.63 46.39 3.64
CA ASP A 183 -5.07 46.56 4.99
C ASP A 183 -4.17 45.35 5.37
N HIS A 184 -4.34 44.22 4.67
CA HIS A 184 -3.57 42.99 4.85
C HIS A 184 -3.06 42.45 3.50
N PRO A 185 -2.06 43.10 2.90
CA PRO A 185 -1.62 42.80 1.52
C PRO A 185 -1.03 41.40 1.33
N ALA A 186 -0.75 40.63 2.38
CA ALA A 186 -0.22 39.27 2.29
C ALA A 186 -0.98 38.31 3.23
N GLY A 187 -2.30 38.20 3.03
CA GLY A 187 -3.16 37.45 3.93
C GLY A 187 -4.57 37.19 3.41
N LEU A 188 -4.82 37.33 2.11
CA LEU A 188 -6.15 37.15 1.56
C LEU A 188 -6.64 35.71 1.78
N LEU A 189 -7.85 35.59 2.31
CA LEU A 189 -8.45 34.31 2.70
C LEU A 189 -9.18 33.70 1.52
N ARG A 190 -8.54 32.78 0.80
CA ARG A 190 -9.17 32.02 -0.28
C ARG A 190 -10.36 31.20 0.23
N VAL A 191 -11.47 31.26 -0.50
CA VAL A 191 -12.66 30.42 -0.34
C VAL A 191 -13.09 29.70 -1.63
N SER A 192 -12.30 29.77 -2.70
CA SER A 192 -12.38 28.85 -3.86
C SER A 192 -11.73 27.48 -3.57
N PRO A 193 -12.03 26.44 -4.38
CA PRO A 193 -11.34 25.15 -4.32
C PRO A 193 -9.82 25.29 -4.48
N GLU A 194 -9.07 24.71 -3.53
CA GLU A 194 -7.61 24.81 -3.45
C GLU A 194 -6.84 24.11 -4.59
N GLU A 195 -7.43 23.09 -5.22
CA GLU A 195 -6.76 22.22 -6.18
C GLU A 195 -6.25 22.99 -7.40
N TYR A 196 -6.97 24.01 -7.88
CA TYR A 196 -6.59 24.76 -9.07
C TYR A 196 -5.33 25.60 -8.87
N GLU A 197 -5.22 26.26 -7.72
CA GLU A 197 -4.08 27.11 -7.38
C GLU A 197 -2.86 26.28 -7.05
N GLN A 198 -3.04 25.20 -6.28
CA GLN A 198 -1.96 24.28 -5.93
C GLN A 198 -1.41 23.57 -7.17
N ALA A 199 -2.28 23.10 -8.07
CA ALA A 199 -1.86 22.52 -9.35
C ALA A 199 -1.07 23.52 -10.22
N PHE A 200 -1.49 24.79 -10.23
CA PHE A 200 -0.81 25.85 -10.97
C PHE A 200 0.59 26.12 -10.42
N LEU A 201 0.74 26.24 -9.09
CA LEU A 201 2.03 26.44 -8.43
C LEU A 201 2.99 25.27 -8.70
N LEU A 202 2.51 24.04 -8.57
CA LEU A 202 3.31 22.84 -8.81
C LEU A 202 3.74 22.70 -10.28
N TRP A 203 2.85 23.03 -11.22
CA TRP A 203 3.19 23.08 -12.65
C TRP A 203 4.27 24.13 -12.95
N MET A 204 4.09 25.34 -12.43
CA MET A 204 4.99 26.45 -12.72
C MET A 204 6.39 26.20 -12.13
N ALA A 205 6.47 25.73 -10.89
CA ALA A 205 7.75 25.39 -10.26
C ALA A 205 8.53 24.35 -11.07
N GLU A 206 7.86 23.27 -11.52
CA GLU A 206 8.51 22.25 -12.35
C GLU A 206 9.03 22.82 -13.69
N LYS A 207 8.25 23.69 -14.35
CA LYS A 207 8.69 24.32 -15.61
C LYS A 207 9.87 25.26 -15.40
N LEU A 208 9.89 26.02 -14.31
CA LEU A 208 11.01 26.90 -13.98
C LEU A 208 12.28 26.11 -13.67
N ASP A 209 12.18 25.02 -12.89
CA ASP A 209 13.30 24.14 -12.58
C ASP A 209 13.83 23.39 -13.80
N SER A 210 12.97 23.12 -14.78
CA SER A 210 13.34 22.53 -16.07
C SER A 210 14.09 23.50 -17.00
N GLY A 211 14.36 24.74 -16.56
CA GLY A 211 15.15 25.71 -17.31
C GLY A 211 14.34 26.55 -18.31
N ALA A 212 13.16 27.04 -17.90
CA ALA A 212 12.36 27.98 -18.70
C ALA A 212 13.22 29.18 -19.18
N ASP A 213 13.05 29.56 -20.44
CA ASP A 213 13.75 30.72 -21.00
C ASP A 213 13.14 32.05 -20.52
N ASP A 214 13.77 33.17 -20.86
CA ASP A 214 13.33 34.48 -20.37
C ASP A 214 11.97 34.92 -20.96
N THR A 215 11.60 34.39 -22.13
CA THR A 215 10.29 34.65 -22.74
C THR A 215 9.20 33.91 -21.96
N ASP A 216 9.44 32.64 -21.65
CA ASP A 216 8.57 31.81 -20.84
C ASP A 216 8.42 32.39 -19.42
N LYS A 217 9.51 32.83 -18.80
CA LYS A 217 9.49 33.49 -17.49
C LYS A 217 8.63 34.75 -17.50
N GLU A 218 8.76 35.61 -18.50
CA GLU A 218 7.95 36.82 -18.63
C GLU A 218 6.46 36.48 -18.79
N ALA A 219 6.13 35.46 -19.59
CA ALA A 219 4.76 34.98 -19.72
C ALA A 219 4.22 34.38 -18.41
N MET A 220 5.00 33.59 -17.68
CA MET A 220 4.63 33.04 -16.37
C MET A 220 4.45 34.14 -15.31
N LYS A 221 5.31 35.15 -15.31
CA LYS A 221 5.20 36.32 -14.44
C LYS A 221 3.89 37.07 -14.66
N ARG A 222 3.45 37.22 -15.92
CA ARG A 222 2.13 37.79 -16.24
C ARG A 222 0.99 36.93 -15.72
N LEU A 223 1.09 35.61 -15.82
CA LEU A 223 0.09 34.71 -15.25
C LEU A 223 -0.03 34.89 -13.73
N LEU A 224 1.09 35.02 -13.00
CA LEU A 224 1.11 35.22 -11.54
C LEU A 224 0.52 36.55 -11.09
N THR A 225 0.62 37.60 -11.92
CA THR A 225 0.22 38.98 -11.59
C THR A 225 -1.11 39.40 -12.22
N SER A 226 -1.77 38.51 -12.96
CA SER A 226 -3.05 38.75 -13.63
C SER A 226 -4.11 37.71 -13.27
N ILE A 227 -4.16 37.30 -12.00
CA ILE A 227 -5.10 36.28 -11.51
C ILE A 227 -6.49 36.90 -11.28
N PRO A 228 -7.58 36.39 -11.88
CA PRO A 228 -8.92 36.89 -11.60
C PRO A 228 -9.33 36.60 -10.15
N PHE A 229 -9.58 37.64 -9.38
CA PHE A 229 -10.10 37.58 -8.01
C PHE A 229 -11.57 38.02 -7.98
N ARG A 230 -12.35 37.38 -7.10
CA ARG A 230 -13.68 37.82 -6.71
C ARG A 230 -13.80 37.89 -5.19
N PHE A 231 -14.04 39.08 -4.66
CA PHE A 231 -14.22 39.32 -3.24
C PHE A 231 -15.67 39.07 -2.83
N HIS A 232 -15.85 38.48 -1.65
CA HIS A 232 -17.14 38.18 -1.02
C HIS A 232 -17.13 38.58 0.45
N VAL A 233 -18.20 39.23 0.91
CA VAL A 233 -18.40 39.49 2.36
C VAL A 233 -18.80 38.17 3.04
N LEU A 234 -17.85 37.57 3.76
CA LEU A 234 -18.03 36.29 4.44
C LEU A 234 -17.45 36.40 5.85
N ALA A 235 -18.22 37.05 6.73
CA ALA A 235 -17.79 37.44 8.07
C ALA A 235 -17.48 36.24 8.98
N SER A 236 -18.26 35.16 8.89
CA SER A 236 -18.09 33.97 9.75
C SER A 236 -17.30 32.85 9.07
N GLU A 237 -16.65 32.00 9.87
CA GLU A 237 -16.00 30.78 9.37
C GLU A 237 -16.97 29.84 8.66
N ASP A 238 -18.19 29.70 9.18
CA ASP A 238 -19.22 28.87 8.56
C ASP A 238 -19.64 29.42 7.19
N ALA A 239 -19.78 30.75 7.05
CA ALA A 239 -20.07 31.36 5.75
C ALA A 239 -18.94 31.08 4.75
N ARG A 240 -17.67 31.18 5.18
CA ARG A 240 -16.50 30.84 4.35
C ARG A 240 -16.49 29.36 3.96
N PHE A 241 -16.79 28.47 4.89
CA PHE A 241 -16.88 27.03 4.66
C PHE A 241 -17.97 26.66 3.67
N PHE A 242 -19.21 27.11 3.88
CA PHE A 242 -20.33 26.78 3.01
C PHE A 242 -20.21 27.46 1.64
N HIS A 243 -19.61 28.65 1.55
CA HIS A 243 -19.29 29.25 0.26
C HIS A 243 -18.36 28.36 -0.56
N MET A 244 -17.27 27.89 0.04
CA MET A 244 -16.34 26.97 -0.62
C MET A 244 -17.00 25.64 -1.00
N ALA A 245 -17.81 25.06 -0.10
CA ALA A 245 -18.53 23.82 -0.38
C ALA A 245 -19.55 23.98 -1.52
N ASN A 246 -20.27 25.11 -1.58
CA ASN A 246 -21.18 25.46 -2.67
C ASN A 246 -20.47 25.61 -4.01
N LEU A 247 -19.30 26.25 -4.04
CA LEU A 247 -18.51 26.34 -5.27
C LEU A 247 -18.13 24.95 -5.79
N ARG A 248 -17.83 23.99 -4.92
CA ARG A 248 -17.54 22.60 -5.32
C ARG A 248 -18.76 21.87 -5.88
N GLU A 249 -19.97 22.19 -5.40
CA GLU A 249 -21.22 21.67 -5.98
C GLU A 249 -21.50 22.24 -7.37
N VAL A 250 -21.31 23.55 -7.55
CA VAL A 250 -21.59 24.23 -8.82
C VAL A 250 -20.57 23.86 -9.89
N VAL A 251 -19.31 23.64 -9.49
CA VAL A 251 -18.20 23.28 -10.38
C VAL A 251 -18.23 21.80 -10.79
N LYS A 252 -19.32 21.05 -10.52
CA LYS A 252 -19.54 19.67 -10.99
C LYS A 252 -19.31 19.46 -12.50
N SER A 253 -19.42 20.51 -13.32
CA SER A 253 -19.02 20.48 -14.74
C SER A 253 -17.55 20.12 -14.95
N PHE A 254 -16.70 20.36 -13.95
CA PHE A 254 -15.31 19.92 -13.86
C PHE A 254 -15.21 18.86 -12.76
N LYS A 255 -15.45 17.59 -13.12
CA LYS A 255 -15.36 16.41 -12.22
C LYS A 255 -14.09 16.35 -11.35
N LEU A 256 -13.05 17.10 -11.69
CA LEU A 256 -11.76 17.12 -11.02
C LEU A 256 -11.81 17.65 -9.58
N VAL A 257 -12.63 18.64 -9.23
CA VAL A 257 -12.61 19.27 -7.88
C VAL A 257 -13.80 18.92 -6.99
N GLY A 258 -14.63 17.97 -7.43
CA GLY A 258 -15.72 17.44 -6.63
C GLY A 258 -15.20 16.69 -5.40
N ARG A 259 -15.92 16.76 -4.29
CA ARG A 259 -15.57 15.98 -3.09
C ARG A 259 -16.05 14.54 -3.24
N SER A 260 -15.15 13.61 -2.96
CA SER A 260 -15.47 12.20 -2.75
C SER A 260 -16.24 11.98 -1.43
N ALA A 261 -16.85 10.80 -1.28
CA ALA A 261 -17.58 10.45 -0.06
C ALA A 261 -16.73 10.57 1.22
N ILE A 262 -15.45 10.16 1.19
CA ILE A 262 -14.60 10.30 2.38
C ILE A 262 -14.29 11.75 2.70
N GLN A 263 -14.07 12.58 1.68
CA GLN A 263 -13.83 14.00 1.88
C GLN A 263 -15.07 14.68 2.48
N ARG A 264 -16.28 14.23 2.10
CA ARG A 264 -17.52 14.66 2.75
C ARG A 264 -17.59 14.29 4.22
N ILE A 265 -17.15 13.09 4.59
CA ILE A 265 -17.08 12.68 6.01
C ILE A 265 -16.16 13.64 6.79
N PHE A 266 -14.98 13.97 6.25
CA PHE A 266 -14.08 14.96 6.89
C PHE A 266 -14.64 16.39 6.90
N GLU A 267 -15.40 16.79 5.88
CA GLU A 267 -16.10 18.08 5.85
C GLU A 267 -17.13 18.17 6.98
N LEU A 268 -17.93 17.10 7.15
CA LEU A 268 -18.93 16.98 8.22
C LEU A 268 -18.26 16.95 9.59
N GLU A 269 -17.14 16.23 9.74
CA GLU A 269 -16.36 16.23 10.98
C GLU A 269 -15.84 17.63 11.32
N GLY A 270 -15.19 18.31 10.37
CA GLY A 270 -14.68 19.65 10.57
C GLY A 270 -15.78 20.63 10.97
N PHE A 271 -16.95 20.51 10.36
CA PHE A 271 -18.13 21.28 10.75
C PHE A 271 -18.63 20.94 12.16
N ARG A 272 -18.77 19.65 12.48
CA ARG A 272 -19.17 19.18 13.81
C ARG A 272 -18.23 19.72 14.89
N LEU A 273 -16.92 19.65 14.68
CA LEU A 273 -15.92 20.16 15.63
C LEU A 273 -16.03 21.67 15.86
N ARG A 274 -16.32 22.45 14.80
CA ARG A 274 -16.59 23.90 14.94
C ARG A 274 -17.87 24.17 15.73
N LYS A 275 -18.93 23.40 15.50
CA LYS A 275 -20.19 23.50 16.26
C LYS A 275 -20.00 23.11 17.72
N LEU A 276 -19.19 22.08 17.98
CA LEU A 276 -18.81 21.70 19.34
C LEU A 276 -18.05 22.83 20.06
N LYS A 277 -17.12 23.50 19.38
CA LYS A 277 -16.35 24.64 19.94
C LYS A 277 -17.24 25.84 20.24
N SER A 278 -18.22 26.14 19.38
CA SER A 278 -19.06 27.35 19.48
C SER A 278 -20.31 27.18 20.35
N HIS A 279 -20.91 25.99 20.37
CA HIS A 279 -22.21 25.73 21.04
C HIS A 279 -22.13 24.65 22.13
N GLY A 280 -20.96 24.04 22.36
CA GLY A 280 -20.80 22.92 23.29
C GLY A 280 -21.42 21.62 22.77
N PRO A 281 -21.49 20.56 23.60
CA PRO A 281 -21.97 19.22 23.20
C PRO A 281 -23.40 19.20 22.63
N GLY A 282 -24.25 20.14 23.05
CA GLY A 282 -25.65 20.23 22.61
C GLY A 282 -25.84 20.70 21.17
N GLY A 283 -24.81 21.27 20.52
CA GLY A 283 -24.88 21.75 19.14
C GLY A 283 -24.47 20.72 18.07
N CYS A 284 -24.30 19.46 18.45
CA CYS A 284 -23.74 18.40 17.60
C CYS A 284 -24.72 17.27 17.26
N ASP A 285 -26.02 17.48 17.48
CA ASP A 285 -27.04 16.49 17.13
C ASP A 285 -27.09 16.29 15.59
N PRO A 286 -26.99 15.03 15.08
CA PRO A 286 -27.00 14.78 13.64
C PRO A 286 -28.19 15.38 12.89
N ALA A 287 -29.38 15.45 13.50
CA ALA A 287 -30.56 16.04 12.87
C ALA A 287 -30.41 17.56 12.70
N GLN A 288 -29.87 18.26 13.70
CA GLN A 288 -29.59 19.70 13.60
C GLN A 288 -28.51 19.99 12.56
N LEU A 289 -27.44 19.19 12.52
CA LEU A 289 -26.38 19.31 11.53
C LEU A 289 -26.91 19.08 10.11
N ALA A 290 -27.78 18.08 9.93
CA ALA A 290 -28.46 17.80 8.66
C ALA A 290 -29.31 18.99 8.20
N GLN A 291 -30.16 19.54 9.08
CA GLN A 291 -30.98 20.70 8.77
C GLN A 291 -30.14 21.91 8.36
N GLN A 292 -29.01 22.16 9.05
CA GLN A 292 -28.13 23.26 8.71
C GLN A 292 -27.41 23.01 7.37
N PHE A 293 -26.93 21.80 7.12
CA PHE A 293 -26.32 21.43 5.84
C PHE A 293 -27.32 21.56 4.67
N MET A 294 -28.55 21.06 4.83
CA MET A 294 -29.63 21.20 3.84
C MET A 294 -29.96 22.67 3.54
N LYS A 295 -29.91 23.52 4.55
CA LYS A 295 -30.20 24.95 4.41
C LYS A 295 -29.10 25.67 3.61
N GLU A 296 -27.84 25.34 3.86
CA GLU A 296 -26.68 26.08 3.32
C GLU A 296 -26.12 25.47 2.03
N LEU A 297 -26.37 24.17 1.75
CA LEU A 297 -26.02 23.48 0.51
C LEU A 297 -27.29 23.14 -0.29
N PRO A 298 -27.54 23.79 -1.44
CA PRO A 298 -28.67 23.46 -2.28
C PRO A 298 -28.50 22.04 -2.83
N THR A 299 -29.49 21.19 -2.59
CA THR A 299 -29.51 19.81 -3.11
C THR A 299 -29.46 19.86 -4.63
N THR A 300 -28.36 19.43 -5.24
CA THR A 300 -28.31 19.25 -6.69
C THR A 300 -29.16 18.03 -7.03
N SER A 301 -30.16 18.22 -7.89
CA SER A 301 -31.12 17.17 -8.25
C SER A 301 -30.42 15.94 -8.85
N GLY A 302 -30.51 14.78 -8.18
CA GLY A 302 -30.16 13.47 -8.76
C GLY A 302 -29.14 12.61 -7.99
N GLU A 303 -28.53 13.10 -6.91
CA GLU A 303 -27.60 12.30 -6.09
C GLU A 303 -28.21 11.92 -4.73
N GLU A 304 -27.65 10.88 -4.08
CA GLU A 304 -27.98 10.51 -2.70
C GLU A 304 -28.02 11.76 -1.82
N ASP A 305 -29.02 11.84 -0.93
CA ASP A 305 -29.17 12.96 0.00
C ASP A 305 -28.02 12.95 1.02
N VAL A 306 -26.86 13.47 0.59
CA VAL A 306 -25.63 13.69 1.40
C VAL A 306 -25.87 14.71 2.51
N THR A 307 -27.03 15.35 2.51
CA THR A 307 -27.51 16.23 3.57
C THR A 307 -28.50 15.55 4.52
N SER A 308 -28.90 14.29 4.26
CA SER A 308 -29.82 13.54 5.10
C SER A 308 -29.24 13.22 6.47
N GLU A 309 -30.12 13.17 7.48
CA GLU A 309 -29.77 12.73 8.83
C GLU A 309 -29.15 11.32 8.83
N THR A 310 -29.68 10.41 8.00
CA THR A 310 -29.15 9.04 7.86
C THR A 310 -27.72 9.04 7.33
N TYR A 311 -27.44 9.84 6.30
CA TYR A 311 -26.08 9.97 5.76
C TYR A 311 -25.11 10.50 6.81
N ILE A 312 -25.47 11.60 7.50
CA ILE A 312 -24.62 12.20 8.53
C ILE A 312 -24.36 11.23 9.70
N LYS A 313 -25.39 10.49 10.15
CA LYS A 313 -25.22 9.45 11.17
C LYS A 313 -24.26 8.35 10.71
N ASN A 314 -24.38 7.90 9.46
CA ASN A 314 -23.48 6.87 8.92
C ASN A 314 -22.06 7.41 8.73
N ALA A 315 -21.91 8.65 8.28
CA ALA A 315 -20.62 9.33 8.16
C ALA A 315 -19.88 9.36 9.51
N PHE A 316 -20.56 9.74 10.59
CA PHE A 316 -19.97 9.72 11.93
C PHE A 316 -19.68 8.32 12.43
N LYS A 317 -20.54 7.33 12.16
CA LYS A 317 -20.23 5.93 12.48
C LYS A 317 -18.96 5.44 11.77
N VAL A 318 -18.80 5.77 10.48
CA VAL A 318 -17.59 5.41 9.73
C VAL A 318 -16.38 6.15 10.30
N LEU A 319 -16.51 7.43 10.59
CA LEU A 319 -15.45 8.21 11.20
C LEU A 319 -14.98 7.61 12.54
N GLU A 320 -15.92 7.31 13.43
CA GLU A 320 -15.65 6.89 14.81
C GLU A 320 -15.24 5.42 14.91
N ASN A 321 -15.75 4.54 14.06
CA ASN A 321 -15.48 3.10 14.14
C ASN A 321 -14.42 2.63 13.13
N VAL A 322 -14.22 3.34 12.03
CA VAL A 322 -13.30 2.93 10.95
C VAL A 322 -12.13 3.90 10.83
N LEU A 323 -12.39 5.20 10.66
CA LEU A 323 -11.33 6.19 10.42
C LEU A 323 -10.61 6.65 11.70
N ALA A 324 -11.14 6.28 12.88
CA ALA A 324 -10.49 6.51 14.16
C ALA A 324 -9.19 5.70 14.32
N VAL A 325 -9.06 4.58 13.59
CA VAL A 325 -7.80 3.81 13.51
C VAL A 325 -6.96 4.43 12.39
N ASP A 326 -5.85 5.09 12.76
CA ASP A 326 -5.04 5.86 11.80
C ASP A 326 -4.53 4.99 10.65
N GLU A 327 -4.07 3.77 10.93
CA GLU A 327 -3.60 2.83 9.92
C GLU A 327 -4.69 2.48 8.91
N VAL A 328 -5.93 2.24 9.37
CA VAL A 328 -7.07 1.93 8.51
C VAL A 328 -7.44 3.15 7.67
N LYS A 329 -7.47 4.34 8.28
CA LYS A 329 -7.68 5.62 7.57
C LYS A 329 -6.64 5.81 6.46
N GLN A 330 -5.36 5.59 6.74
CA GLN A 330 -4.29 5.70 5.73
C GLN A 330 -4.46 4.68 4.59
N ILE A 331 -4.88 3.45 4.90
CA ILE A 331 -5.16 2.41 3.90
C ILE A 331 -6.33 2.83 2.99
N ILE A 332 -7.44 3.30 3.57
CA ILE A 332 -8.62 3.74 2.80
C ILE A 332 -8.28 4.92 1.88
N LEU A 333 -7.57 5.93 2.41
CA LEU A 333 -7.14 7.07 1.60
C LEU A 333 -6.25 6.63 0.43
N ALA A 334 -5.39 5.65 0.64
CA ALA A 334 -4.53 5.15 -0.42
C ALA A 334 -5.25 4.25 -1.44
N LEU A 335 -6.25 3.48 -1.00
CA LEU A 335 -7.16 2.75 -1.90
C LEU A 335 -7.81 3.75 -2.85
N MET A 336 -8.43 4.80 -2.31
CA MET A 336 -9.09 5.84 -3.11
C MET A 336 -8.14 6.57 -4.06
N ALA A 337 -6.88 6.77 -3.67
CA ALA A 337 -5.88 7.40 -4.51
C ALA A 337 -5.40 6.51 -5.67
N LYS A 338 -5.44 5.18 -5.52
CA LYS A 338 -4.91 4.22 -6.51
C LYS A 338 -5.97 3.58 -7.39
N THR A 339 -7.23 3.54 -6.95
CA THR A 339 -8.35 2.95 -7.71
C THR A 339 -9.02 4.01 -8.60
N LYS A 340 -9.40 3.64 -9.83
CA LYS A 340 -10.02 4.57 -10.78
C LYS A 340 -11.54 4.67 -10.66
N ASP A 341 -12.17 3.58 -10.25
CA ASP A 341 -13.62 3.43 -10.20
C ASP A 341 -14.04 2.51 -9.03
N ALA A 342 -15.35 2.44 -8.81
CA ALA A 342 -15.92 1.64 -7.73
C ALA A 342 -15.66 0.13 -7.89
N GLY A 343 -15.52 -0.36 -9.13
CA GLY A 343 -15.22 -1.77 -9.40
C GLY A 343 -13.79 -2.14 -9.00
N GLN A 344 -12.82 -1.29 -9.35
CA GLN A 344 -11.43 -1.44 -8.89
C GLN A 344 -11.30 -1.32 -7.37
N LEU A 345 -12.07 -0.42 -6.75
CA LEU A 345 -12.10 -0.29 -5.29
C LEU A 345 -12.65 -1.55 -4.62
N ALA A 346 -13.78 -2.07 -5.12
CA ALA A 346 -14.34 -3.32 -4.63
C ALA A 346 -13.36 -4.49 -4.79
N TRP A 347 -12.71 -4.61 -5.95
CA TRP A 347 -11.67 -5.61 -6.19
C TRP A 347 -10.53 -5.50 -5.18
N ALA A 348 -10.00 -4.29 -4.96
CA ALA A 348 -8.88 -4.08 -4.05
C ALA A 348 -9.23 -4.42 -2.60
N VAL A 349 -10.43 -4.04 -2.13
CA VAL A 349 -10.92 -4.39 -0.80
C VAL A 349 -11.10 -5.90 -0.65
N ASP A 350 -11.73 -6.55 -1.65
CA ASP A 350 -11.89 -8.00 -1.66
C ASP A 350 -10.54 -8.73 -1.70
N ALA A 351 -9.56 -8.21 -2.44
CA ALA A 351 -8.22 -8.78 -2.53
C ALA A 351 -7.45 -8.65 -1.21
N ILE A 352 -7.54 -7.51 -0.53
CA ILE A 352 -6.97 -7.32 0.81
C ILE A 352 -7.60 -8.31 1.79
N LYS A 353 -8.93 -8.38 1.82
CA LYS A 353 -9.66 -9.34 2.66
C LYS A 353 -9.23 -10.77 2.36
N PHE A 354 -9.17 -11.15 1.08
CA PHE A 354 -8.74 -12.47 0.64
C PHE A 354 -7.32 -12.80 1.12
N TYR A 355 -6.37 -11.88 0.95
CA TYR A 355 -4.99 -12.09 1.39
C TYR A 355 -4.88 -12.24 2.91
N VAL A 356 -5.66 -11.49 3.69
CA VAL A 356 -5.70 -11.59 5.15
C VAL A 356 -6.32 -12.92 5.58
N ASP A 357 -7.50 -13.27 5.07
CA ASP A 357 -8.22 -14.51 5.42
C ASP A 357 -7.38 -15.74 5.08
N ARG A 358 -6.61 -15.70 3.98
CA ARG A 358 -5.72 -16.78 3.53
C ARG A 358 -4.32 -16.75 4.14
N LYS A 359 -4.01 -15.76 4.98
CA LYS A 359 -2.66 -15.53 5.55
C LYS A 359 -1.58 -15.44 4.48
N PHE A 360 -1.92 -14.89 3.31
CA PHE A 360 -0.98 -14.64 2.21
C PHE A 360 -0.16 -13.37 2.39
N ALA A 361 -0.56 -12.51 3.33
CA ALA A 361 0.21 -11.37 3.75
C ALA A 361 0.41 -11.36 5.26
N THR A 362 1.58 -10.91 5.67
CA THR A 362 1.90 -10.59 7.06
C THR A 362 1.30 -9.25 7.48
N SER A 363 1.19 -9.02 8.79
CA SER A 363 0.80 -7.72 9.33
C SER A 363 1.71 -6.58 8.84
N GLY A 364 3.00 -6.85 8.68
CA GLY A 364 3.98 -5.90 8.13
C GLY A 364 3.68 -5.53 6.69
N GLU A 365 3.35 -6.49 5.83
CA GLU A 365 2.99 -6.25 4.42
C GLU A 365 1.68 -5.48 4.25
N MET A 366 0.75 -5.65 5.21
CA MET A 366 -0.53 -4.93 5.28
C MET A 366 -0.44 -3.55 5.94
N SER A 367 0.74 -3.14 6.42
CA SER A 367 0.94 -1.77 6.90
C SER A 367 0.68 -0.76 5.77
N ALA A 368 0.14 0.41 6.10
CA ALA A 368 -0.13 1.47 5.13
C ALA A 368 1.12 1.81 4.28
N ARG A 369 2.33 1.70 4.84
CA ARG A 369 3.58 1.95 4.12
C ARG A 369 3.86 0.91 3.03
N ASN A 370 3.75 -0.38 3.35
CA ASN A 370 4.07 -1.48 2.43
C ASN A 370 2.95 -1.76 1.43
N LEU A 371 1.70 -1.60 1.88
CA LEU A 371 0.52 -1.74 1.03
C LEU A 371 0.55 -0.71 -0.10
N THR A 372 0.94 0.53 0.20
CA THR A 372 0.96 1.64 -0.76
C THR A 372 2.27 1.81 -1.49
N GLY A 373 3.35 1.22 -0.97
CA GLY A 373 4.68 1.23 -1.57
C GLY A 373 5.42 2.54 -1.43
N LYS A 374 5.11 3.37 -0.41
CA LYS A 374 5.80 4.65 -0.16
C LYS A 374 7.33 4.51 -0.08
N THR A 375 7.86 3.33 0.23
CA THR A 375 9.31 3.01 0.25
C THR A 375 9.85 2.34 -1.00
N THR A 376 9.00 1.80 -1.86
CA THR A 376 9.37 0.91 -2.96
C THR A 376 8.95 1.51 -4.29
N ASN A 377 9.48 2.68 -4.63
CA ASN A 377 9.16 3.42 -5.85
C ASN A 377 7.63 3.64 -6.04
N ASN A 378 6.89 3.87 -4.95
CA ASN A 378 5.42 4.01 -4.95
C ASN A 378 4.65 2.79 -5.49
N ARG A 379 5.29 1.61 -5.51
CA ARG A 379 4.69 0.32 -5.92
C ARG A 379 4.61 -0.63 -4.74
N GLY A 380 3.45 -0.68 -4.10
CA GLY A 380 3.13 -1.50 -2.94
C GLY A 380 2.41 -2.80 -3.29
N LEU A 381 1.95 -3.52 -2.27
CA LEU A 381 1.12 -4.71 -2.46
C LEU A 381 -0.23 -4.39 -3.14
N LEU A 382 -0.81 -3.22 -2.88
CA LEU A 382 -2.04 -2.77 -3.53
C LEU A 382 -1.86 -2.61 -5.05
N ASP A 383 -0.71 -2.10 -5.50
CA ASP A 383 -0.43 -2.00 -6.94
C ASP A 383 -0.37 -3.38 -7.58
N VAL A 384 0.23 -4.36 -6.89
CA VAL A 384 0.29 -5.76 -7.35
C VAL A 384 -1.12 -6.35 -7.47
N MET A 385 -2.00 -6.10 -6.49
CA MET A 385 -3.41 -6.54 -6.53
C MET A 385 -4.19 -5.91 -7.69
N LEU A 386 -3.98 -4.62 -7.97
CA LEU A 386 -4.60 -3.93 -9.10
C LEU A 386 -4.06 -4.41 -10.45
N GLU A 387 -2.77 -4.76 -10.53
CA GLU A 387 -2.20 -5.33 -11.76
C GLU A 387 -2.74 -6.75 -12.02
N LYS A 388 -2.90 -7.55 -10.96
CA LYS A 388 -3.55 -8.86 -11.03
C LYS A 388 -4.99 -8.78 -11.52
N GLN A 389 -5.72 -7.71 -11.19
CA GLN A 389 -7.05 -7.48 -11.77
C GLN A 389 -6.98 -7.37 -13.29
N LYS A 390 -6.06 -6.56 -13.83
CA LYS A 390 -5.90 -6.39 -15.28
C LYS A 390 -5.44 -7.68 -15.96
N MET A 391 -4.54 -8.42 -15.30
CA MET A 391 -4.12 -9.75 -15.76
C MET A 391 -5.30 -10.71 -15.82
N LEU A 392 -6.18 -10.71 -14.80
CA LEU A 392 -7.38 -11.52 -14.79
C LEU A 392 -8.36 -11.12 -15.89
N GLU A 393 -8.63 -9.82 -16.07
CA GLU A 393 -9.51 -9.31 -17.13
C GLU A 393 -9.00 -9.73 -18.52
N HIS A 394 -7.69 -9.61 -18.77
CA HIS A 394 -7.08 -10.09 -20.01
C HIS A 394 -7.19 -11.60 -20.16
N LEU A 395 -6.92 -12.35 -19.09
CA LEU A 395 -7.01 -13.80 -19.08
C LEU A 395 -8.43 -14.27 -19.42
N LEU A 396 -9.46 -13.71 -18.76
CA LEU A 396 -10.86 -14.14 -18.90
C LEU A 396 -11.53 -13.67 -20.20
N HIS A 397 -11.16 -12.49 -20.71
CA HIS A 397 -11.87 -11.88 -21.85
C HIS A 397 -11.11 -11.90 -23.17
N GLN A 398 -9.80 -12.14 -23.17
CA GLN A 398 -9.00 -12.17 -24.40
C GLN A 398 -8.32 -13.51 -24.59
N TRP A 399 -7.53 -13.96 -23.62
CA TRP A 399 -6.76 -15.19 -23.76
C TRP A 399 -7.65 -16.44 -23.73
N LEU A 400 -8.61 -16.52 -22.77
CA LEU A 400 -9.50 -17.67 -22.61
C LEU A 400 -10.40 -17.91 -23.84
N GLU A 401 -10.75 -16.85 -24.58
CA GLU A 401 -11.55 -16.99 -25.81
C GLU A 401 -10.81 -17.73 -26.91
N GLN A 402 -9.48 -17.61 -26.95
CA GLN A 402 -8.62 -18.24 -27.95
C GLN A 402 -8.37 -19.72 -27.65
N GLN A 403 -8.65 -20.18 -26.43
CA GLN A 403 -8.41 -21.55 -26.01
C GLN A 403 -9.50 -22.51 -26.49
N ALA A 404 -9.10 -23.71 -26.89
CA ALA A 404 -9.95 -24.78 -27.40
C ALA A 404 -10.70 -25.55 -26.29
N LEU A 405 -11.31 -24.82 -25.35
CA LEU A 405 -12.11 -25.35 -24.24
C LEU A 405 -13.60 -25.31 -24.56
N ASP A 406 -14.36 -26.24 -23.97
CA ASP A 406 -15.83 -26.21 -24.05
C ASP A 406 -16.43 -25.02 -23.28
N ALA A 407 -17.70 -24.72 -23.59
CA ALA A 407 -18.39 -23.57 -23.02
C ALA A 407 -18.58 -23.69 -21.50
N GLU A 408 -18.80 -24.91 -21.00
CA GLU A 408 -18.98 -25.21 -19.58
C GLU A 408 -17.70 -24.90 -18.80
N SER A 409 -16.57 -25.41 -19.27
CA SER A 409 -15.24 -25.15 -18.70
C SER A 409 -14.92 -23.65 -18.69
N LYS A 410 -15.17 -22.94 -19.79
CA LYS A 410 -14.99 -21.47 -19.84
C LYS A 410 -15.92 -20.75 -18.85
N ALA A 411 -17.16 -21.22 -18.68
CA ALA A 411 -18.10 -20.66 -17.71
C ALA A 411 -17.63 -20.87 -16.26
N VAL A 412 -17.12 -22.07 -15.93
CA VAL A 412 -16.53 -22.36 -14.61
C VAL A 412 -15.34 -21.46 -14.34
N ILE A 413 -14.42 -21.29 -15.30
CA ILE A 413 -13.26 -20.39 -15.17
C ILE A 413 -13.71 -18.94 -14.92
N ARG A 414 -14.70 -18.44 -15.69
CA ARG A 414 -15.25 -17.08 -15.50
C ARG A 414 -16.01 -16.90 -14.18
N SER A 415 -16.52 -17.97 -13.58
CA SER A 415 -17.13 -17.91 -12.25
C SER A 415 -16.12 -17.45 -11.19
N VAL A 416 -14.83 -17.64 -11.42
CA VAL A 416 -13.71 -17.20 -10.55
C VAL A 416 -13.22 -15.81 -10.96
N SER A 417 -14.14 -14.84 -11.01
CA SER A 417 -13.91 -13.48 -11.53
C SER A 417 -13.51 -12.44 -10.47
N SER A 418 -13.57 -12.78 -9.19
CA SER A 418 -13.24 -11.88 -8.08
C SER A 418 -12.61 -12.62 -6.91
N PRO A 419 -11.88 -11.96 -6.00
CA PRO A 419 -11.24 -12.62 -4.86
C PRO A 419 -12.28 -13.27 -3.94
N GLY A 420 -13.44 -12.63 -3.76
CA GLY A 420 -14.56 -13.19 -3.01
C GLY A 420 -15.16 -14.46 -3.66
N ARG A 421 -15.29 -14.49 -5.00
CA ARG A 421 -15.71 -15.70 -5.71
C ARG A 421 -14.64 -16.78 -5.69
N ALA A 422 -13.37 -16.40 -5.84
CA ALA A 422 -12.23 -17.30 -5.73
C ALA A 422 -12.13 -17.97 -4.36
N ALA A 423 -12.36 -17.23 -3.27
CA ALA A 423 -12.44 -17.81 -1.93
C ALA A 423 -13.45 -18.94 -1.87
N LYS A 424 -14.71 -18.62 -2.23
CA LYS A 424 -15.81 -19.59 -2.23
C LYS A 424 -15.54 -20.78 -3.15
N PHE A 425 -14.93 -20.55 -4.30
CA PHE A 425 -14.65 -21.59 -5.28
C PHE A 425 -13.54 -22.54 -4.80
N PHE A 426 -12.43 -22.01 -4.28
CA PHE A 426 -11.29 -22.81 -3.85
C PHE A 426 -11.42 -23.41 -2.44
N ASP A 427 -12.31 -22.87 -1.59
CA ASP A 427 -12.63 -23.44 -0.28
C ASP A 427 -13.63 -24.58 -0.34
N LYS A 428 -14.56 -24.53 -1.31
CA LYS A 428 -15.50 -25.64 -1.50
C LYS A 428 -14.75 -26.83 -2.09
N ASN A 429 -15.04 -28.00 -1.52
CA ASN A 429 -14.48 -29.32 -1.82
C ASN A 429 -14.07 -29.49 -3.30
N SER A 430 -12.96 -30.21 -3.55
CA SER A 430 -12.34 -30.47 -4.86
C SER A 430 -13.25 -31.18 -5.88
N ALA A 431 -14.54 -31.34 -5.60
CA ALA A 431 -15.56 -31.93 -6.46
C ALA A 431 -15.62 -31.27 -7.85
N TRP A 432 -15.35 -29.97 -7.95
CA TRP A 432 -15.28 -29.26 -9.24
C TRP A 432 -14.16 -29.81 -10.15
N LYS A 433 -13.10 -30.41 -9.59
CA LYS A 433 -12.02 -31.03 -10.40
C LYS A 433 -12.55 -32.22 -11.20
N GLY A 434 -13.59 -32.91 -10.73
CA GLY A 434 -14.20 -34.01 -11.46
C GLY A 434 -15.04 -33.57 -12.67
N SER A 435 -15.49 -32.31 -12.69
CA SER A 435 -16.42 -31.79 -13.70
C SER A 435 -15.76 -30.89 -14.75
N VAL A 436 -14.46 -30.61 -14.66
CA VAL A 436 -13.75 -29.75 -15.61
C VAL A 436 -12.61 -30.48 -16.31
N GLN A 437 -12.37 -30.14 -17.58
CA GLN A 437 -11.28 -30.72 -18.36
C GLN A 437 -9.91 -30.46 -17.71
N PRO A 438 -8.90 -31.36 -17.88
CA PRO A 438 -7.57 -31.19 -17.28
C PRO A 438 -6.93 -29.83 -17.57
N GLY A 439 -6.99 -29.33 -18.81
CA GLY A 439 -6.48 -28.00 -19.15
C GLY A 439 -7.18 -26.86 -18.41
N SER A 440 -8.45 -27.02 -18.03
CA SER A 440 -9.18 -26.05 -17.22
C SER A 440 -8.72 -26.05 -15.76
N GLN A 441 -8.31 -27.21 -15.24
CA GLN A 441 -7.73 -27.32 -13.89
C GLN A 441 -6.41 -26.56 -13.82
N GLU A 442 -5.54 -26.70 -14.82
CA GLU A 442 -4.27 -25.97 -14.89
C GLU A 442 -4.48 -24.46 -14.99
N ILE A 443 -5.50 -23.99 -15.72
CA ILE A 443 -5.89 -22.56 -15.72
C ILE A 443 -6.33 -22.11 -14.32
N LEU A 444 -7.18 -22.90 -13.65
CA LEU A 444 -7.67 -22.56 -12.32
C LEU A 444 -6.55 -22.58 -11.27
N ASP A 445 -5.61 -23.52 -11.36
CA ASP A 445 -4.42 -23.57 -10.50
C ASP A 445 -3.44 -22.43 -10.80
N PHE A 446 -3.31 -22.03 -12.06
CA PHE A 446 -2.60 -20.82 -12.45
C PHE A 446 -3.23 -19.57 -11.84
N MET A 447 -4.55 -19.39 -11.98
CA MET A 447 -5.30 -18.29 -11.37
C MET A 447 -5.12 -18.29 -9.85
N ARG A 448 -5.22 -19.46 -9.20
CA ARG A 448 -5.01 -19.61 -7.76
C ARG A 448 -3.61 -19.19 -7.34
N GLY A 449 -2.57 -19.56 -8.10
CA GLY A 449 -1.18 -19.26 -7.75
C GLY A 449 -0.73 -17.84 -8.09
N VAL A 450 -1.12 -17.34 -9.26
CA VAL A 450 -0.63 -16.10 -9.86
C VAL A 450 -1.57 -14.93 -9.59
N ILE A 451 -2.87 -15.10 -9.87
CA ILE A 451 -3.84 -14.01 -9.78
C ILE A 451 -4.28 -13.81 -8.33
N PHE A 452 -4.69 -14.87 -7.64
CA PHE A 452 -5.23 -14.77 -6.28
C PHE A 452 -4.18 -15.05 -5.20
N GLY A 453 -3.13 -15.80 -5.52
CA GLY A 453 -2.10 -16.21 -4.56
C GLY A 453 -0.81 -15.38 -4.63
N PRO A 454 0.08 -15.47 -3.62
CA PRO A 454 1.27 -14.63 -3.53
C PRO A 454 2.49 -15.19 -4.29
N ARG A 455 2.36 -16.35 -4.98
CA ARG A 455 3.50 -17.14 -5.51
C ARG A 455 4.44 -16.32 -6.40
N PHE A 456 3.90 -15.32 -7.10
CA PHE A 456 4.63 -14.52 -8.08
C PHE A 456 4.62 -13.01 -7.80
N ASP A 457 4.24 -12.59 -6.59
CA ASP A 457 4.07 -11.16 -6.25
C ASP A 457 5.40 -10.40 -6.34
N GLY A 458 6.51 -11.05 -5.97
CA GLY A 458 7.85 -10.47 -6.07
C GLY A 458 8.30 -10.23 -7.53
N GLN A 459 8.08 -11.22 -8.39
CA GLN A 459 8.40 -11.14 -9.83
C GLN A 459 7.50 -10.12 -10.52
N LEU A 460 6.19 -10.14 -10.22
CA LEU A 460 5.25 -9.17 -10.75
C LEU A 460 5.63 -7.74 -10.37
N ARG A 461 6.01 -7.51 -9.10
CA ARG A 461 6.51 -6.20 -8.64
C ARG A 461 7.75 -5.74 -9.42
N HIS A 462 8.65 -6.65 -9.78
CA HIS A 462 9.81 -6.32 -10.60
C HIS A 462 9.40 -5.93 -12.03
N LEU A 463 8.52 -6.71 -12.65
CA LEU A 463 8.05 -6.48 -14.01
C LEU A 463 7.21 -5.20 -14.16
N MET A 464 6.42 -4.84 -13.15
CA MET A 464 5.64 -3.60 -13.13
C MET A 464 6.48 -2.32 -13.26
N LYS A 465 7.79 -2.37 -12.96
CA LYS A 465 8.70 -1.24 -13.17
C LYS A 465 8.90 -0.92 -14.66
N SER A 466 8.69 -1.89 -15.54
CA SER A 466 8.85 -1.73 -16.99
C SER A 466 7.60 -1.17 -17.68
N GLY A 467 6.49 -0.96 -16.97
CA GLY A 467 5.24 -0.42 -17.54
C GLY A 467 4.54 -1.35 -18.53
N LYS A 468 4.90 -2.64 -18.55
CA LYS A 468 4.29 -3.67 -19.41
C LYS A 468 2.79 -3.78 -19.20
N THR A 469 2.07 -4.01 -20.30
CA THR A 469 0.66 -4.40 -20.33
C THR A 469 0.47 -5.83 -19.81
N ALA A 470 -0.77 -6.20 -19.48
CA ALA A 470 -1.10 -7.57 -19.04
C ALA A 470 -0.65 -8.65 -20.06
N ALA A 471 -0.83 -8.40 -21.36
CA ALA A 471 -0.39 -9.31 -22.41
C ALA A 471 1.15 -9.47 -22.44
N GLU A 472 1.88 -8.36 -22.32
CA GLU A 472 3.35 -8.39 -22.25
C GLU A 472 3.87 -9.05 -20.96
N LEU A 473 3.12 -8.94 -19.86
CA LEU A 473 3.43 -9.66 -18.62
C LEU A 473 3.31 -11.17 -18.82
N PHE A 474 2.22 -11.66 -19.45
CA PHE A 474 2.09 -13.09 -19.79
C PHE A 474 3.16 -13.57 -20.77
N ALA A 475 3.65 -12.69 -21.65
CA ALA A 475 4.76 -12.99 -22.56
C ALA A 475 6.16 -12.90 -21.92
N THR A 476 6.25 -12.70 -20.60
CA THR A 476 7.53 -12.61 -19.87
C THR A 476 7.65 -13.74 -18.83
N GLU A 477 8.86 -14.28 -18.66
CA GLU A 477 9.16 -15.21 -17.56
C GLU A 477 8.87 -14.58 -16.17
N PRO A 478 8.31 -15.33 -15.22
CA PRO A 478 8.00 -16.76 -15.26
C PRO A 478 6.61 -17.11 -15.86
N PHE A 479 5.81 -16.11 -16.23
CA PHE A 479 4.42 -16.34 -16.63
C PHE A 479 4.31 -17.00 -18.00
N GLN A 480 5.25 -16.69 -18.91
CA GLN A 480 5.29 -17.27 -20.25
C GLN A 480 5.39 -18.79 -20.22
N SER A 481 6.33 -19.33 -19.44
CA SER A 481 6.49 -20.78 -19.29
C SER A 481 5.24 -21.46 -18.73
N GLU A 482 4.57 -20.85 -17.76
CA GLU A 482 3.34 -21.40 -17.19
C GLU A 482 2.16 -21.34 -18.19
N ILE A 483 2.02 -20.24 -18.94
CA ILE A 483 0.97 -20.12 -19.98
C ILE A 483 1.21 -21.12 -21.11
N LEU A 484 2.44 -21.26 -21.62
CA LEU A 484 2.75 -22.23 -22.68
C LEU A 484 2.48 -23.67 -22.24
N ARG A 485 2.78 -24.01 -20.98
CA ARG A 485 2.45 -25.32 -20.38
C ARG A 485 0.94 -25.55 -20.37
N ILE A 486 0.15 -24.55 -19.98
CA ILE A 486 -1.31 -24.62 -19.99
C ILE A 486 -1.86 -24.77 -21.42
N GLU A 487 -1.33 -24.02 -22.39
CA GLU A 487 -1.75 -24.11 -23.79
C GLU A 487 -1.46 -25.51 -24.36
N GLU A 488 -0.31 -26.09 -24.03
CA GLU A 488 0.03 -27.48 -24.40
C GLU A 488 -0.96 -28.48 -23.80
N ASP A 489 -1.28 -28.37 -22.50
CA ASP A 489 -2.24 -29.24 -21.83
C ASP A 489 -3.66 -29.09 -22.38
N VAL A 490 -4.10 -27.87 -22.69
CA VAL A 490 -5.38 -27.60 -23.34
C VAL A 490 -5.44 -28.22 -24.73
N GLN A 491 -4.36 -28.11 -25.53
CA GLN A 491 -4.30 -28.71 -26.86
C GLN A 491 -4.32 -30.24 -26.82
N GLN A 492 -3.60 -30.86 -25.87
CA GLN A 492 -3.56 -32.31 -25.72
C GLN A 492 -4.91 -32.92 -25.33
N HIS A 493 -5.74 -32.17 -24.61
CA HIS A 493 -7.05 -32.62 -24.11
C HIS A 493 -8.23 -32.01 -24.85
N ALA A 494 -7.99 -31.28 -25.95
CA ALA A 494 -9.05 -30.69 -26.75
C ALA A 494 -9.94 -31.83 -27.32
N PRO A 495 -11.27 -31.79 -27.11
CA PRO A 495 -12.15 -32.82 -27.63
C PRO A 495 -12.00 -32.93 -29.17
N GLU A 496 -11.93 -34.16 -29.70
CA GLU A 496 -11.71 -34.42 -31.14
C GLU A 496 -12.68 -33.64 -32.04
N ALA A 497 -13.91 -33.39 -31.57
CA ALA A 497 -14.93 -32.59 -32.27
C ALA A 497 -14.57 -31.09 -32.40
N VAL A 498 -13.84 -30.53 -31.42
CA VAL A 498 -13.36 -29.14 -31.43
C VAL A 498 -12.05 -29.03 -32.23
N ALA A 499 -11.19 -30.05 -32.14
CA ALA A 499 -9.97 -30.14 -32.95
C ALA A 499 -10.29 -30.18 -34.47
N ALA A 500 -11.38 -30.83 -34.86
CA ALA A 500 -11.87 -30.83 -36.25
C ALA A 500 -12.45 -29.48 -36.72
N ALA A 501 -13.00 -28.67 -35.80
CA ALA A 501 -13.60 -27.37 -36.11
C ALA A 501 -12.58 -26.21 -36.15
N ALA A 502 -11.48 -26.32 -35.40
CA ALA A 502 -10.44 -25.29 -35.28
C ALA A 502 -9.69 -24.97 -36.60
N GLY A 503 -9.82 -25.81 -37.63
CA GLY A 503 -9.31 -25.54 -38.98
C GLY A 503 -10.07 -24.46 -39.78
N THR A 504 -11.17 -23.91 -39.25
CA THR A 504 -12.01 -22.95 -39.97
C THR A 504 -12.31 -21.73 -39.11
N ALA A 505 -11.64 -20.60 -39.40
CA ALA A 505 -11.84 -19.34 -38.68
C ALA A 505 -13.30 -18.86 -38.77
N ARG A 506 -13.98 -18.68 -37.62
CA ARG A 506 -15.36 -18.20 -37.54
C ARG A 506 -15.49 -17.03 -36.56
N ALA A 507 -16.23 -16.01 -36.98
CA ALA A 507 -16.54 -14.78 -36.26
C ALA A 507 -17.53 -15.00 -35.09
N PRO A 508 -17.51 -14.15 -34.03
CA PRO A 508 -18.24 -14.39 -32.79
C PRO A 508 -19.72 -14.01 -32.92
N ALA A 509 -20.59 -14.82 -32.31
CA ALA A 509 -22.02 -14.56 -32.17
C ALA A 509 -22.39 -14.34 -30.69
N ALA A 510 -23.28 -13.38 -30.43
CA ALA A 510 -23.75 -12.98 -29.11
C ALA A 510 -24.74 -14.01 -28.52
N GLY A 511 -24.52 -14.40 -27.26
CA GLY A 511 -25.42 -15.24 -26.48
C GLY A 511 -26.17 -14.43 -25.41
N THR A 512 -27.47 -14.71 -25.27
CA THR A 512 -28.42 -14.05 -24.35
C THR A 512 -28.44 -14.69 -22.96
N ALA A 513 -28.65 -13.86 -21.94
CA ALA A 513 -28.68 -14.20 -20.53
C ALA A 513 -30.10 -14.51 -20.05
N GLU A 514 -30.39 -15.74 -19.64
CA GLU A 514 -31.62 -16.06 -18.89
C GLU A 514 -31.56 -17.30 -17.96
N GLU A 515 -30.39 -17.91 -17.71
CA GLU A 515 -30.29 -19.15 -16.89
C GLU A 515 -29.64 -19.00 -15.49
N GLU A 516 -29.41 -17.79 -14.98
CA GLU A 516 -28.70 -17.59 -13.69
C GLU A 516 -29.58 -17.63 -12.41
N ALA A 517 -30.91 -17.77 -12.50
CA ALA A 517 -31.78 -17.59 -11.34
C ALA A 517 -31.97 -18.85 -10.45
N GLY A 518 -31.67 -20.06 -10.92
CA GLY A 518 -32.02 -21.31 -10.22
C GLY A 518 -30.99 -21.82 -9.20
N PHE A 519 -29.72 -21.40 -9.30
CA PHE A 519 -28.62 -22.05 -8.58
C PHE A 519 -28.32 -21.43 -7.21
N ALA A 520 -28.70 -20.16 -6.99
CA ALA A 520 -28.46 -19.46 -5.74
C ALA A 520 -29.33 -19.97 -4.57
N ASP A 521 -30.52 -20.51 -4.87
CA ASP A 521 -31.52 -20.91 -3.87
C ASP A 521 -31.28 -22.34 -3.31
N MET A 522 -30.46 -23.14 -4.00
CA MET A 522 -30.12 -24.50 -3.56
C MET A 522 -28.97 -24.50 -2.52
N LEU A 523 -28.13 -23.46 -2.51
CA LEU A 523 -26.91 -23.37 -1.72
C LEU A 523 -27.10 -22.81 -0.30
N THR A 524 -28.28 -22.27 0.01
CA THR A 524 -28.62 -21.64 1.29
C THR A 524 -29.38 -22.56 2.26
N SER A 525 -29.76 -23.78 1.83
CA SER A 525 -30.59 -24.69 2.65
C SER A 525 -29.83 -25.80 3.37
N VAL A 526 -28.50 -25.86 3.26
CA VAL A 526 -27.68 -26.92 3.86
C VAL A 526 -26.62 -26.26 4.74
N LEU A 527 -26.74 -26.44 6.06
CA LEU A 527 -25.67 -26.66 7.04
C LEU A 527 -26.12 -26.16 8.43
N THR A 528 -26.09 -27.06 9.42
CA THR A 528 -26.39 -26.76 10.83
C THR A 528 -25.10 -26.53 11.63
N ALA A 529 -25.23 -25.92 12.82
CA ALA A 529 -24.09 -25.56 13.67
C ALA A 529 -23.19 -26.75 14.10
N GLU A 530 -23.70 -27.98 14.07
CA GLU A 530 -22.92 -29.20 14.38
C GLU A 530 -21.95 -29.62 13.27
N GLU A 531 -22.15 -29.17 12.03
CA GLU A 531 -21.23 -29.44 10.92
C GLU A 531 -20.02 -28.49 10.93
N LEU A 532 -20.15 -27.34 11.60
CA LEU A 532 -19.09 -26.33 11.73
C LEU A 532 -17.93 -26.77 12.64
N GLU A 533 -18.18 -27.67 13.60
CA GLU A 533 -17.14 -28.20 14.51
C GLU A 533 -16.33 -29.37 13.90
N LYS A 534 -16.82 -30.00 12.82
CA LYS A 534 -16.06 -31.02 12.07
C LYS A 534 -15.13 -30.45 10.99
N ASP A 535 -15.34 -29.19 10.60
CA ASP A 535 -14.63 -28.55 9.48
C ASP A 535 -13.19 -28.10 9.82
N THR A 536 -12.82 -28.04 11.10
CA THR A 536 -11.43 -27.74 11.50
C THR A 536 -10.45 -28.87 11.14
N ASP A 537 -10.91 -30.13 11.09
CA ASP A 537 -10.05 -31.27 10.77
C ASP A 537 -9.85 -31.42 9.24
N SER A 538 -10.90 -31.13 8.45
CA SER A 538 -10.87 -31.20 6.98
C SER A 538 -9.92 -30.15 6.35
N ALA A 539 -9.92 -28.92 6.86
CA ALA A 539 -9.02 -27.88 6.36
C ALA A 539 -7.54 -28.23 6.64
N VAL A 540 -7.26 -28.88 7.77
CA VAL A 540 -5.92 -29.32 8.16
C VAL A 540 -5.44 -30.47 7.28
N GLU A 541 -6.30 -31.41 6.89
CA GLU A 541 -5.94 -32.51 5.98
C GLU A 541 -5.36 -32.02 4.65
N GLY A 542 -5.98 -31.02 4.01
CA GLY A 542 -5.45 -30.48 2.75
C GLY A 542 -4.07 -29.81 2.90
N PHE A 543 -3.81 -29.17 4.05
CA PHE A 543 -2.47 -28.64 4.35
C PHE A 543 -1.47 -29.75 4.68
N LEU A 544 -1.90 -30.82 5.36
CA LEU A 544 -1.09 -31.99 5.66
C LEU A 544 -0.70 -32.73 4.38
N GLU A 545 -1.61 -32.95 3.45
CA GLU A 545 -1.33 -33.56 2.15
C GLU A 545 -0.32 -32.73 1.33
N LYS A 546 -0.50 -31.40 1.32
CA LYS A 546 0.44 -30.50 0.65
C LYS A 546 1.81 -30.49 1.32
N ALA A 547 1.85 -30.46 2.65
CA ALA A 547 3.09 -30.54 3.42
C ALA A 547 3.79 -31.88 3.17
N ASP A 548 3.06 -32.99 3.21
CA ASP A 548 3.57 -34.33 2.92
C ASP A 548 4.08 -34.44 1.48
N SER A 549 3.38 -33.88 0.50
CA SER A 549 3.84 -33.81 -0.89
C SER A 549 5.14 -33.04 -1.05
N LEU A 550 5.26 -31.86 -0.42
CA LEU A 550 6.49 -31.06 -0.43
C LEU A 550 7.65 -31.78 0.28
N VAL A 551 7.37 -32.39 1.43
CA VAL A 551 8.34 -33.20 2.18
C VAL A 551 8.80 -34.36 1.30
N ARG A 552 7.91 -35.17 0.73
CA ARG A 552 8.29 -36.30 -0.15
C ARG A 552 9.06 -35.87 -1.39
N ARG A 553 8.74 -34.71 -1.97
CA ARG A 553 9.40 -34.20 -3.18
C ARG A 553 10.82 -33.71 -2.91
N TYR A 554 11.04 -33.00 -1.80
CA TYR A 554 12.29 -32.28 -1.54
C TYR A 554 13.12 -32.84 -0.39
N ILE A 555 12.53 -33.70 0.45
CA ILE A 555 13.13 -34.21 1.67
C ILE A 555 13.09 -35.74 1.64
N THR A 556 14.26 -36.36 1.66
CA THR A 556 14.38 -37.79 1.93
C THR A 556 14.86 -37.96 3.37
N THR A 557 13.98 -38.44 4.24
CA THR A 557 14.36 -38.80 5.62
C THR A 557 15.08 -40.13 5.64
N VAL A 558 16.13 -40.20 6.43
CA VAL A 558 16.98 -41.37 6.60
C VAL A 558 17.04 -41.69 8.09
N THR A 559 16.72 -42.94 8.45
CA THR A 559 16.93 -43.45 9.80
C THR A 559 18.42 -43.63 10.06
N GLU A 560 18.89 -43.25 11.24
CA GLU A 560 20.26 -43.52 11.66
C GLU A 560 20.52 -45.03 11.63
N VAL A 561 21.62 -45.42 10.98
CA VAL A 561 22.08 -46.81 10.88
C VAL A 561 23.23 -47.09 11.84
N GLU A 562 23.44 -48.36 12.17
CA GLU A 562 24.43 -48.76 13.16
C GLU A 562 25.85 -48.71 12.59
N SER A 563 26.02 -49.06 11.32
CA SER A 563 27.32 -49.15 10.65
C SER A 563 27.51 -48.16 9.50
N GLY A 564 28.76 -47.81 9.21
CA GLY A 564 29.10 -46.98 8.05
C GLY A 564 28.80 -47.66 6.72
N SER A 565 28.92 -49.00 6.65
CA SER A 565 28.60 -49.79 5.46
C SER A 565 27.10 -49.77 5.13
N GLU A 566 26.23 -49.92 6.14
CA GLU A 566 24.78 -49.75 5.94
C GLU A 566 24.45 -48.35 5.44
N PHE A 567 25.17 -47.34 5.93
CA PHE A 567 24.97 -45.97 5.49
C PHE A 567 25.35 -45.80 4.02
N VAL A 568 26.49 -46.37 3.60
CA VAL A 568 26.93 -46.37 2.19
C VAL A 568 25.86 -46.98 1.29
N ASP A 569 25.36 -48.16 1.63
CA ASP A 569 24.38 -48.87 0.80
C ASP A 569 23.07 -48.08 0.71
N MET A 570 22.63 -47.49 1.82
CA MET A 570 21.48 -46.60 1.81
C MET A 570 21.69 -45.35 0.95
N LEU A 571 22.87 -44.74 0.97
CA LEU A 571 23.17 -43.56 0.15
C LEU A 571 23.20 -43.90 -1.35
N LYS A 572 23.68 -45.09 -1.74
CA LYS A 572 23.71 -45.52 -3.15
C LYS A 572 22.32 -45.53 -3.79
N GLU A 573 21.27 -45.81 -3.03
CA GLU A 573 19.90 -45.87 -3.51
C GLU A 573 19.27 -44.48 -3.75
N LYS A 574 19.87 -43.38 -3.25
CA LYS A 574 19.25 -42.04 -3.29
C LYS A 574 19.69 -41.20 -4.50
N SER A 575 18.74 -40.48 -5.09
CA SER A 575 18.93 -39.68 -6.31
C SER A 575 19.75 -38.39 -6.12
N VAL A 576 19.75 -37.81 -4.91
CA VAL A 576 20.48 -36.55 -4.58
C VAL A 576 21.95 -36.61 -4.96
N TRP A 577 22.50 -37.81 -4.99
CA TRP A 577 23.90 -38.03 -5.25
C TRP A 577 24.28 -38.18 -6.72
N LYS A 578 23.32 -37.98 -7.64
CA LYS A 578 23.55 -37.85 -9.09
C LYS A 578 23.79 -36.38 -9.49
N MET A 579 23.71 -35.45 -8.54
CA MET A 579 23.90 -34.02 -8.80
C MET A 579 25.38 -33.66 -9.01
N SER A 580 25.63 -32.59 -9.77
CA SER A 580 26.97 -32.11 -10.10
C SER A 580 27.75 -31.59 -8.88
N ARG A 581 27.04 -31.15 -7.84
CA ARG A 581 27.60 -30.73 -6.56
C ARG A 581 26.70 -31.17 -5.42
N VAL A 582 27.30 -31.60 -4.31
CA VAL A 582 26.58 -32.02 -3.11
C VAL A 582 27.06 -31.24 -1.89
N GLY A 583 26.14 -30.59 -1.20
CA GLY A 583 26.38 -29.98 0.10
C GLY A 583 26.03 -30.95 1.22
N VAL A 584 26.99 -31.22 2.10
CA VAL A 584 26.79 -32.04 3.30
C VAL A 584 26.82 -31.12 4.51
N MET A 585 25.76 -31.15 5.32
CA MET A 585 25.67 -30.33 6.52
C MET A 585 25.65 -31.21 7.77
N TYR A 586 26.58 -30.95 8.69
CA TYR A 586 26.60 -31.52 10.03
C TYR A 586 26.53 -30.40 11.07
N ALA A 587 25.50 -30.41 11.90
CA ALA A 587 25.31 -29.40 12.93
C ALA A 587 25.27 -30.04 14.31
N VAL A 588 26.20 -29.66 15.19
CA VAL A 588 26.31 -30.23 16.55
C VAL A 588 24.98 -30.11 17.29
N GLN A 589 24.34 -28.95 17.21
CA GLN A 589 23.06 -28.67 17.88
C GLN A 589 21.87 -29.50 17.35
N HIS A 590 22.02 -30.22 16.24
CA HIS A 590 21.01 -31.10 15.65
C HIS A 590 21.42 -32.57 15.66
N ALA A 591 22.65 -32.89 16.07
CA ALA A 591 23.22 -34.24 16.06
C ALA A 591 22.83 -35.05 17.31
N GLY A 592 21.54 -35.09 17.62
CA GLY A 592 20.95 -35.72 18.80
C GLY A 592 20.32 -34.71 19.76
N GLU A 593 19.87 -35.20 20.91
CA GLU A 593 19.13 -34.44 21.91
C GLU A 593 19.79 -34.56 23.28
N SER A 594 19.94 -33.45 24.02
CA SER A 594 20.48 -33.51 25.39
C SER A 594 19.57 -34.30 26.33
N ASP A 595 20.13 -35.25 27.10
CA ASP A 595 19.41 -36.05 28.11
C ASP A 595 18.82 -35.21 29.25
N SER A 596 19.53 -34.13 29.59
CA SER A 596 19.19 -33.19 30.64
C SER A 596 18.89 -31.82 30.03
N LEU A 597 17.77 -31.23 30.44
CA LEU A 597 17.30 -29.92 29.97
C LEU A 597 17.42 -29.72 28.43
N PRO A 598 16.81 -30.60 27.61
CA PRO A 598 16.89 -30.56 26.14
C PRO A 598 16.56 -29.20 25.50
N HIS A 599 15.64 -28.45 26.12
CA HIS A 599 15.21 -27.13 25.67
C HIS A 599 16.25 -26.03 25.95
N CYS A 600 17.18 -26.25 26.87
CA CYS A 600 18.21 -25.29 27.29
C CYS A 600 19.62 -25.67 26.83
N ARG A 601 19.90 -26.97 26.62
CA ARG A 601 21.25 -27.49 26.41
C ARG A 601 21.46 -27.98 24.99
N THR A 602 22.56 -27.53 24.40
CA THR A 602 23.08 -28.11 23.16
C THR A 602 23.67 -29.50 23.47
N PRO A 603 23.37 -30.55 22.67
CA PRO A 603 24.04 -31.84 22.81
C PRO A 603 25.56 -31.70 22.62
N ARG A 604 26.32 -32.58 23.28
CA ARG A 604 27.77 -32.64 23.09
C ARG A 604 28.12 -33.17 21.69
N PHE A 605 29.24 -32.69 21.14
CA PHE A 605 29.75 -33.22 19.89
C PHE A 605 30.12 -34.71 20.05
N ARG A 606 29.59 -35.55 19.13
CA ARG A 606 29.85 -36.99 19.08
C ARG A 606 30.83 -37.30 17.95
N TYR A 607 32.11 -37.46 18.30
CA TYR A 607 33.19 -37.71 17.33
C TYR A 607 32.92 -38.93 16.45
N GLU A 608 32.64 -40.09 17.05
CA GLU A 608 32.39 -41.34 16.33
C GLU A 608 31.15 -41.26 15.44
N HIS A 609 30.12 -40.53 15.87
CA HIS A 609 28.91 -40.32 15.09
C HIS A 609 29.21 -39.53 13.81
N MET A 610 29.89 -38.38 13.91
CA MET A 610 30.28 -37.62 12.72
C MET A 610 31.22 -38.41 11.82
N ARG A 611 32.20 -39.12 12.39
CA ARG A 611 33.16 -39.94 11.65
C ARG A 611 32.47 -41.07 10.87
N LYS A 612 31.50 -41.75 11.48
CA LYS A 612 30.66 -42.77 10.82
C LYS A 612 30.02 -42.25 9.55
N TYR A 613 29.33 -41.10 9.62
CA TYR A 613 28.66 -40.51 8.46
C TYR A 613 29.64 -39.98 7.42
N PHE A 614 30.73 -39.35 7.85
CA PHE A 614 31.76 -38.87 6.95
C PHE A 614 32.37 -40.03 6.14
N ASN A 615 32.80 -41.10 6.81
CA ASN A 615 33.35 -42.28 6.16
C ASN A 615 32.33 -42.97 5.24
N GLY A 616 31.05 -43.02 5.64
CA GLY A 616 30.02 -43.58 4.77
C GLY A 616 29.73 -42.74 3.52
N ILE A 617 29.86 -41.41 3.60
CA ILE A 617 29.77 -40.55 2.41
C ILE A 617 30.97 -40.76 1.48
N LEU A 618 32.18 -40.88 2.04
CA LEU A 618 33.39 -41.19 1.28
C LEU A 618 33.28 -42.54 0.56
N GLY A 619 32.97 -43.60 1.31
CA GLY A 619 32.87 -44.96 0.77
C GLY A 619 31.84 -45.11 -0.34
N ARG A 620 30.82 -44.25 -0.37
CA ARG A 620 29.82 -44.22 -1.45
C ARG A 620 30.36 -43.65 -2.77
N ASN A 621 31.28 -42.69 -2.74
CA ASN A 621 31.73 -42.03 -3.97
C ASN A 621 32.72 -42.86 -4.78
N GLY A 622 33.29 -43.93 -4.20
CA GLY A 622 34.21 -44.82 -4.92
C GLY A 622 35.54 -44.19 -5.35
N GLU A 623 35.70 -42.87 -5.18
CA GLU A 623 36.99 -42.20 -5.13
C GLU A 623 37.73 -42.81 -3.94
N GLY A 624 38.83 -43.52 -4.21
CA GLY A 624 39.52 -44.34 -3.22
C GLY A 624 39.77 -43.59 -1.92
N ASP A 625 39.89 -44.35 -0.83
CA ASP A 625 40.00 -43.89 0.56
C ASP A 625 40.95 -42.68 0.77
N GLU A 626 41.86 -42.38 -0.16
CA GLU A 626 42.95 -41.42 -0.01
C GLU A 626 42.62 -39.94 -0.38
N SER A 627 41.44 -39.62 -0.94
CA SER A 627 41.14 -38.25 -1.39
C SER A 627 39.77 -37.70 -0.99
N PHE A 628 39.67 -36.38 -0.84
CA PHE A 628 38.42 -35.69 -0.50
C PHE A 628 37.57 -35.49 -1.76
N PRO A 629 36.25 -35.78 -1.75
CA PRO A 629 35.45 -35.77 -2.97
C PRO A 629 35.40 -34.43 -3.69
N SER A 630 35.69 -34.47 -4.99
CA SER A 630 35.82 -33.28 -5.85
C SER A 630 34.49 -32.53 -6.10
N ASN A 631 33.36 -33.19 -5.88
CA ASN A 631 32.03 -32.62 -6.05
C ASN A 631 31.32 -32.26 -4.72
N MET A 632 32.02 -32.31 -3.58
CA MET A 632 31.39 -32.15 -2.26
C MET A 632 31.90 -30.96 -1.45
N LEU A 633 30.96 -30.34 -0.73
CA LEU A 633 31.22 -29.31 0.27
C LEU A 633 30.65 -29.75 1.61
N PHE A 634 31.49 -29.85 2.64
CA PHE A 634 31.07 -30.22 4.00
C PHE A 634 30.99 -28.99 4.88
N PHE A 635 29.82 -28.72 5.46
CA PHE A 635 29.56 -27.64 6.39
C PHE A 635 29.37 -28.19 7.80
N CYS A 636 30.31 -27.90 8.70
CA CYS A 636 30.31 -28.40 10.07
C CYS A 636 30.06 -27.25 11.06
N PHE A 637 28.88 -27.22 11.68
CA PHE A 637 28.45 -26.13 12.55
C PHE A 637 28.76 -26.45 14.02
N ASN A 638 29.51 -25.57 14.68
CA ASN A 638 30.12 -25.83 16.00
C ASN A 638 29.23 -25.54 17.23
N ALA A 639 27.99 -25.09 17.00
CA ALA A 639 27.04 -24.66 18.01
C ALA A 639 27.57 -23.60 19.00
N GLY A 640 28.49 -22.74 18.58
CA GLY A 640 29.13 -21.71 19.42
C GLY A 640 30.34 -22.22 20.21
N HIS A 641 30.73 -23.48 20.07
CA HIS A 641 31.89 -24.07 20.74
C HIS A 641 33.07 -24.21 19.76
N PHE A 642 33.92 -23.18 19.67
CA PHE A 642 35.02 -23.13 18.70
C PHE A 642 36.03 -24.28 18.82
N GLY A 643 36.18 -24.90 19.99
CA GLY A 643 37.01 -26.09 20.17
C GLY A 643 36.56 -27.31 19.34
N HIS A 644 35.29 -27.34 18.88
CA HIS A 644 34.82 -28.40 17.98
C HIS A 644 35.43 -28.30 16.58
N ASN A 645 35.90 -27.12 16.14
CA ASN A 645 36.41 -26.92 14.79
C ASN A 645 37.59 -27.85 14.47
N GLU A 646 38.55 -27.96 15.38
CA GLU A 646 39.69 -28.88 15.22
C GLU A 646 39.27 -30.35 15.32
N THR A 647 38.24 -30.63 16.14
CA THR A 647 37.73 -31.99 16.31
C THR A 647 36.99 -32.48 15.05
N PHE A 648 36.28 -31.60 14.33
CA PHE A 648 35.67 -31.93 13.03
C PHE A 648 36.70 -32.41 12.02
N LEU A 649 37.87 -31.78 11.98
CA LEU A 649 38.94 -32.11 11.02
C LEU A 649 39.58 -33.46 11.33
N LYS A 650 39.61 -33.86 12.59
CA LYS A 650 40.04 -35.20 13.02
C LYS A 650 39.08 -36.30 12.56
N CYS A 651 37.79 -35.99 12.37
CA CYS A 651 36.84 -36.95 11.78
C CYS A 651 37.08 -37.15 10.28
N MET A 652 37.78 -36.23 9.62
CA MET A 652 37.99 -36.24 8.18
C MET A 652 39.24 -37.03 7.79
N THR A 653 39.19 -38.33 8.06
CA THR A 653 40.25 -39.32 7.78
C THR A 653 39.79 -40.35 6.76
N ASP A 654 40.73 -41.01 6.13
CA ASP A 654 40.49 -42.20 5.31
C ASP A 654 40.10 -43.44 6.15
N GLY A 655 39.86 -44.57 5.47
CA GLY A 655 39.60 -45.87 6.10
C GLY A 655 40.73 -46.36 7.02
N ASN A 656 41.96 -45.89 6.82
CA ASN A 656 43.14 -46.20 7.63
C ASN A 656 43.37 -45.20 8.78
N GLY A 657 42.53 -44.18 8.92
CA GLY A 657 42.68 -43.11 9.91
C GLY A 657 43.69 -42.02 9.56
N LYS A 658 44.24 -42.00 8.34
CA LYS A 658 45.10 -40.92 7.84
C LYS A 658 44.25 -39.71 7.46
N ALA A 659 44.70 -38.51 7.83
CA ALA A 659 43.97 -37.29 7.51
C ALA A 659 43.91 -37.04 6.00
N LEU A 660 42.71 -36.76 5.48
CA LEU A 660 42.53 -36.44 4.07
C LEU A 660 43.05 -35.04 3.73
N PRO A 661 43.74 -34.86 2.59
CA PRO A 661 44.05 -33.54 2.03
C PRO A 661 42.75 -32.80 1.72
N LYS A 662 42.60 -31.58 2.26
CA LYS A 662 41.38 -30.79 2.12
C LYS A 662 41.67 -29.31 2.27
N ARG A 663 40.87 -28.48 1.60
CA ARG A 663 40.79 -27.05 1.85
C ARG A 663 39.82 -26.80 2.99
N ARG A 664 40.16 -25.86 3.89
CA ARG A 664 39.36 -25.48 5.05
C ARG A 664 39.11 -23.98 5.05
N GLU A 665 37.87 -23.59 5.22
CA GLU A 665 37.46 -22.22 5.49
C GLU A 665 36.54 -22.21 6.72
N THR A 666 36.54 -21.13 7.50
CA THR A 666 35.61 -20.98 8.63
C THR A 666 34.77 -19.75 8.40
N LEU A 667 33.47 -19.97 8.25
CA LEU A 667 32.47 -18.91 8.23
C LEU A 667 31.98 -18.63 9.65
N PHE A 668 31.81 -17.36 9.99
CA PHE A 668 31.26 -16.89 11.25
C PHE A 668 29.83 -16.40 11.01
N LEU A 669 28.88 -17.12 11.59
CA LEU A 669 27.46 -16.83 11.53
C LEU A 669 27.10 -15.98 12.73
N GLN A 670 26.89 -14.69 12.52
CA GLN A 670 26.51 -13.72 13.53
C GLN A 670 24.99 -13.57 13.55
N PHE A 671 24.40 -13.98 14.65
CA PHE A 671 22.97 -13.86 14.91
C PHE A 671 22.60 -12.42 15.25
N ASP A 672 21.37 -12.06 14.93
CA ASP A 672 20.79 -10.79 15.35
C ASP A 672 20.56 -10.78 16.87
N GLU A 673 21.02 -9.72 17.54
CA GLU A 673 20.99 -9.64 19.00
C GLU A 673 19.55 -9.58 19.52
N GLU A 674 18.66 -8.84 18.86
CA GLU A 674 17.26 -8.70 19.25
C GLU A 674 16.57 -10.08 19.22
N SER A 675 16.77 -10.84 18.14
CA SER A 675 16.23 -12.19 17.98
C SER A 675 16.74 -13.17 19.05
N LEU A 676 17.99 -13.00 19.52
CA LEU A 676 18.55 -13.79 20.62
C LEU A 676 18.01 -13.34 21.98
N GLN A 677 17.82 -12.04 22.20
CA GLN A 677 17.27 -11.53 23.46
C GLN A 677 15.85 -12.05 23.72
N GLN A 678 15.03 -12.19 22.68
CA GLN A 678 13.71 -12.83 22.78
C GLN A 678 13.77 -14.28 23.30
N ARG A 679 14.91 -14.96 23.16
CA ARG A 679 15.14 -16.33 23.65
C ARG A 679 15.79 -16.40 25.03
N ARG A 680 16.26 -15.26 25.58
CA ARG A 680 17.03 -15.21 26.83
C ARG A 680 16.29 -15.81 28.03
N GLY A 681 14.97 -15.62 28.11
CA GLY A 681 14.14 -16.18 29.19
C GLY A 681 13.97 -17.69 29.15
N LYS A 682 14.32 -18.36 28.03
CA LYS A 682 14.06 -19.79 27.82
C LYS A 682 15.34 -20.63 27.70
N LYS A 683 16.52 -20.01 27.61
CA LYS A 683 17.81 -20.70 27.52
C LYS A 683 18.71 -20.30 28.69
N GLN A 684 19.18 -21.30 29.42
CA GLN A 684 20.11 -21.09 30.54
C GLN A 684 21.54 -20.89 30.02
N GLY A 685 22.24 -19.86 30.53
CA GLY A 685 23.63 -19.55 30.19
C GLY A 685 23.79 -18.43 29.15
N VAL A 686 25.01 -18.30 28.61
CA VAL A 686 25.33 -17.26 27.63
C VAL A 686 24.82 -17.68 26.25
N LEU A 687 24.06 -16.80 25.59
CA LEU A 687 23.68 -16.97 24.20
C LEU A 687 24.89 -16.60 23.33
N ALA A 688 25.40 -17.57 22.56
CA ALA A 688 26.47 -17.31 21.61
C ALA A 688 25.93 -16.45 20.45
N LEU A 689 26.37 -15.20 20.38
CA LEU A 689 26.06 -14.29 19.28
C LEU A 689 26.66 -14.77 17.94
N VAL A 690 27.73 -15.56 18.01
CA VAL A 690 28.47 -16.06 16.85
C VAL A 690 28.59 -17.58 16.90
N GLN A 691 28.30 -18.24 15.78
CA GLN A 691 28.54 -19.65 15.54
C GLN A 691 29.55 -19.83 14.39
N GLY A 692 30.49 -20.75 14.54
CA GLY A 692 31.40 -21.12 13.46
C GLY A 692 30.81 -22.24 12.61
N ALA A 693 30.90 -22.09 11.29
CA ALA A 693 30.69 -23.14 10.30
C ALA A 693 32.02 -23.43 9.59
N VAL A 694 32.61 -24.58 9.90
CA VAL A 694 33.83 -25.05 9.23
C VAL A 694 33.42 -25.67 7.90
N VAL A 695 33.85 -25.06 6.81
CA VAL A 695 33.59 -25.54 5.45
C VAL A 695 34.83 -26.27 4.96
N CYS A 696 34.66 -27.53 4.57
CA CYS A 696 35.71 -28.39 4.05
C CYS A 696 35.39 -28.84 2.63
N ALA A 697 36.41 -28.84 1.77
CA ALA A 697 36.29 -29.13 0.35
C ALA A 697 37.54 -29.85 -0.16
N SER A 698 37.46 -30.46 -1.35
CA SER A 698 38.66 -30.93 -2.06
C SER A 698 39.62 -29.74 -2.31
N PRO A 699 40.95 -29.95 -2.27
CA PRO A 699 41.94 -28.91 -2.59
C PRO A 699 41.68 -28.21 -3.93
N ASP A 700 41.07 -28.91 -4.89
CA ASP A 700 40.81 -28.40 -6.25
C ASP A 700 39.60 -27.46 -6.33
N ILE A 701 38.79 -27.39 -5.25
CA ILE A 701 37.61 -26.53 -5.21
C ILE A 701 38.01 -25.10 -4.80
N THR A 702 37.64 -24.15 -5.65
CA THR A 702 37.73 -22.72 -5.31
C THR A 702 36.54 -22.31 -4.46
N MET A 703 36.78 -22.01 -3.17
CA MET A 703 35.72 -21.68 -2.19
C MET A 703 35.31 -20.21 -2.20
N VAL A 704 36.19 -19.32 -2.65
CA VAL A 704 35.93 -17.87 -2.77
C VAL A 704 35.80 -17.55 -4.26
N PRO A 705 34.62 -17.13 -4.75
CA PRO A 705 34.50 -16.72 -6.14
C PRO A 705 35.44 -15.53 -6.42
N PRO A 706 36.06 -15.48 -7.61
CA PRO A 706 37.01 -14.42 -7.96
C PRO A 706 36.36 -13.04 -8.04
N ASP A 707 35.06 -12.98 -8.32
CA ASP A 707 34.30 -11.75 -8.45
C ASP A 707 33.56 -11.40 -7.16
N LEU A 708 33.46 -10.09 -6.89
CA LEU A 708 32.70 -9.55 -5.77
C LEU A 708 31.19 -9.74 -6.05
N GLN A 709 30.64 -10.86 -5.60
CA GLN A 709 29.21 -11.15 -5.67
C GLN A 709 28.54 -10.86 -4.33
N GLU A 710 27.35 -10.27 -4.30
CA GLU A 710 26.58 -10.16 -3.05
C GLU A 710 26.00 -11.53 -2.65
N ARG A 711 25.89 -11.81 -1.33
CA ARG A 711 25.22 -13.03 -0.87
C ARG A 711 23.72 -12.92 -1.11
N MET A 712 23.11 -13.90 -1.77
CA MET A 712 21.69 -13.90 -2.19
C MET A 712 20.68 -13.62 -1.06
N HIS A 713 20.96 -14.07 0.16
CA HIS A 713 20.02 -13.98 1.29
C HIS A 713 20.46 -12.99 2.39
N PHE A 714 21.67 -12.43 2.28
CA PHE A 714 22.26 -11.56 3.30
C PHE A 714 22.97 -10.40 2.60
N THR A 715 22.17 -9.47 2.06
CA THR A 715 22.61 -8.38 1.17
C THR A 715 23.62 -7.42 1.79
N SER A 716 23.83 -7.45 3.10
CA SER A 716 24.86 -6.68 3.82
C SER A 716 26.18 -7.44 4.03
N THR A 717 26.33 -8.61 3.42
CA THR A 717 27.52 -9.46 3.54
C THR A 717 28.01 -9.88 2.17
N SER A 718 29.33 -9.93 2.00
CA SER A 718 29.96 -10.40 0.76
C SER A 718 30.84 -11.63 1.02
N PRO A 719 31.09 -12.47 0.00
CA PRO A 719 32.09 -13.53 0.00
C PRO A 719 33.52 -13.04 0.23
N ALA A 720 33.78 -11.71 0.13
CA ALA A 720 35.07 -11.12 0.46
C ALA A 720 35.38 -11.20 1.97
N THR A 721 34.36 -11.46 2.80
CA THR A 721 34.51 -11.71 4.24
C THR A 721 33.99 -13.09 4.58
N ASN A 722 34.54 -13.69 5.63
CA ASN A 722 34.08 -14.95 6.17
C ASN A 722 32.98 -14.76 7.24
N VAL A 723 32.33 -13.60 7.29
CA VAL A 723 31.25 -13.31 8.26
C VAL A 723 29.91 -13.23 7.51
N ILE A 724 28.89 -13.85 8.10
CA ILE A 724 27.49 -13.73 7.68
C ILE A 724 26.72 -13.18 8.87
N GLN A 725 26.24 -11.94 8.79
CA GLN A 725 25.57 -11.22 9.87
C GLN A 725 24.08 -11.03 9.61
N GLY A 726 23.34 -10.64 10.66
CA GLY A 726 21.90 -10.37 10.57
C GLY A 726 21.06 -11.64 10.50
N ILE A 727 21.59 -12.77 10.99
CA ILE A 727 20.84 -14.03 11.00
C ILE A 727 19.81 -13.98 12.12
N GLY A 728 18.55 -13.71 11.76
CA GLY A 728 17.44 -13.74 12.69
C GLY A 728 17.13 -15.17 13.16
N VAL A 729 16.99 -15.35 14.47
CA VAL A 729 16.56 -16.61 15.06
C VAL A 729 15.05 -16.57 15.29
N PRO A 730 14.24 -17.54 14.81
CA PRO A 730 12.79 -17.49 14.98
C PRO A 730 12.36 -17.38 16.46
N PRO A 731 11.32 -16.59 16.78
CA PRO A 731 10.69 -16.58 18.10
C PRO A 731 10.26 -17.98 18.57
N TYR A 732 10.22 -18.22 19.90
CA TYR A 732 9.92 -19.56 20.47
C TYR A 732 8.49 -20.03 20.17
N ASP A 733 7.53 -19.11 20.10
CA ASP A 733 6.13 -19.35 19.77
C ASP A 733 5.92 -19.71 18.28
N GLN A 734 6.89 -19.42 17.43
CA GLN A 734 6.91 -19.84 16.02
C GLN A 734 7.60 -21.20 15.81
N LEU A 735 8.16 -21.81 16.86
CA LEU A 735 8.78 -23.12 16.77
C LEU A 735 7.75 -24.23 16.97
N TRP A 736 7.95 -25.33 16.25
CA TRP A 736 7.22 -26.56 16.46
C TRP A 736 7.76 -27.24 17.72
N LEU A 737 7.02 -27.13 18.82
CA LEU A 737 7.41 -27.68 20.10
C LEU A 737 6.75 -29.04 20.29
N VAL A 738 7.57 -30.07 20.49
CA VAL A 738 7.12 -31.41 20.87
C VAL A 738 7.37 -31.59 22.37
N ASN A 739 6.40 -32.15 23.09
CA ASN A 739 6.59 -32.37 24.52
C ASN A 739 7.70 -33.40 24.76
N LYS A 740 8.34 -33.37 25.94
CA LYS A 740 9.51 -34.23 26.24
C LYS A 740 9.19 -35.71 26.06
N LYS A 741 7.99 -36.15 26.45
CA LYS A 741 7.58 -37.56 26.41
C LYS A 741 7.47 -38.07 24.97
N GLU A 742 6.73 -37.35 24.13
CA GLU A 742 6.62 -37.63 22.70
C GLU A 742 7.97 -37.57 22.01
N LYS A 743 8.78 -36.55 22.31
CA LYS A 743 10.12 -36.42 21.75
C LYS A 743 11.02 -37.60 22.15
N SER A 744 10.96 -38.06 23.40
CA SER A 744 11.69 -39.25 23.85
C SER A 744 11.19 -40.53 23.16
N ASN A 745 9.90 -40.65 22.89
CA ASN A 745 9.34 -41.78 22.13
C ASN A 745 9.80 -41.77 20.67
N ILE A 746 9.78 -40.60 20.01
CA ILE A 746 10.24 -40.42 18.61
C ILE A 746 11.73 -40.77 18.48
N ILE A 747 12.55 -40.39 19.46
CA ILE A 747 14.00 -40.58 19.43
C ILE A 747 14.42 -42.00 19.88
N ALA A 748 13.49 -42.79 20.45
CA ALA A 748 13.67 -44.19 20.85
C ALA A 748 14.96 -44.49 21.65
N GLY A 749 15.46 -43.51 22.41
CA GLY A 749 16.71 -43.59 23.17
C GLY A 749 18.01 -43.45 22.36
N GLY A 750 18.05 -43.84 21.09
CA GLY A 750 19.26 -43.83 20.26
C GLY A 750 19.82 -42.44 19.94
N GLY A 751 18.96 -41.43 19.82
CA GLY A 751 19.39 -40.05 19.59
C GLY A 751 19.62 -39.22 20.86
N VAL A 752 19.56 -39.82 22.05
CA VAL A 752 19.81 -39.11 23.32
C VAL A 752 21.32 -39.01 23.58
N VAL A 753 21.78 -37.79 23.83
CA VAL A 753 23.18 -37.44 24.09
C VAL A 753 23.33 -37.02 25.54
N ARG A 754 24.19 -37.71 26.28
CA ARG A 754 24.49 -37.35 27.67
C ARG A 754 25.17 -35.98 27.74
N ALA A 755 24.51 -35.01 28.35
CA ALA A 755 24.96 -33.62 28.40
C ALA A 755 24.83 -33.06 29.83
N GLY A 756 25.69 -33.53 30.72
CA GLY A 756 25.86 -33.03 32.08
C GLY A 756 27.14 -33.61 32.69
N GLY A 757 27.68 -32.97 33.72
CA GLY A 757 28.49 -33.69 34.70
C GLY A 757 27.57 -34.55 35.55
N THR A 758 28.05 -35.70 36.04
CA THR A 758 27.36 -36.44 37.09
C THR A 758 27.11 -35.47 38.24
N ILE A 759 25.85 -35.12 38.50
CA ILE A 759 25.50 -34.48 39.77
C ILE A 759 25.63 -35.64 40.78
N PRO A 760 26.54 -35.58 41.77
CA PRO A 760 26.57 -36.58 42.83
C PRO A 760 25.18 -36.63 43.46
N ASP A 761 24.66 -37.83 43.71
CA ASP A 761 23.29 -38.08 44.20
C ASP A 761 22.82 -37.05 45.22
N GLU A 762 22.08 -36.03 44.74
CA GLU A 762 21.41 -35.07 45.60
C GLU A 762 19.90 -35.22 45.39
N GLU A 763 19.25 -35.38 46.54
CA GLU A 763 17.85 -35.59 46.75
C GLU A 763 16.98 -34.62 45.92
N LYS A 764 15.84 -35.17 45.52
CA LYS A 764 14.69 -34.52 44.87
C LYS A 764 14.49 -33.08 45.35
N THR A 765 15.17 -32.12 44.72
CA THR A 765 14.76 -30.72 44.75
C THR A 765 13.55 -30.63 43.84
N GLU A 766 12.36 -30.53 44.44
CA GLU A 766 11.11 -30.31 43.74
C GLU A 766 11.26 -29.13 42.77
N ARG A 767 10.99 -29.38 41.50
CA ARG A 767 11.05 -28.36 40.46
C ARG A 767 9.95 -27.32 40.72
N PRO A 768 10.20 -26.03 40.51
CA PRO A 768 9.14 -25.03 40.49
C PRO A 768 8.11 -25.41 39.43
N ASP A 769 6.83 -25.41 39.81
CA ASP A 769 5.72 -25.66 38.90
C ASP A 769 5.58 -24.46 37.93
N LEU A 770 6.00 -24.65 36.68
CA LEU A 770 5.92 -23.66 35.61
C LEU A 770 4.54 -23.68 34.90
N SER A 771 3.53 -24.33 35.48
CA SER A 771 2.16 -24.36 34.95
C SER A 771 1.45 -23.00 34.97
N GLN A 772 1.97 -22.01 35.69
CA GLN A 772 1.33 -20.69 35.84
C GLN A 772 1.76 -19.62 34.80
N ASP A 773 2.73 -19.90 33.93
CA ASP A 773 3.26 -18.94 32.93
C ASP A 773 2.90 -19.32 31.48
N ARG A 774 1.67 -19.79 31.23
CA ARG A 774 1.15 -20.00 29.87
C ARG A 774 -0.09 -19.19 29.59
#